data_AF-A0A1V5LCE5-F1
#
_entry.id   AF-A0A1V5LCE5-F1
#
_cell.length_a   1.000
_cell.length_b   1.000
_cell.length_c   1.000
_cell.angle_alpha   90.00
_cell.angle_beta   90.00
_cell.angle_gamma   90.00
#
_symmetry.space_group_name_H-M   'P 1'
#
loop_
_entity.id
_entity.type
_entity.pdbx_description
1 polymer ?
#
loop_
_entity_poly.entity_id
_entity_poly.type
_entity_poly.pdbx_seq_one_letter_code
_entity_poly.pdbx_strand_id
1 'polypeptide(L)'
;MFEDVVWYEDPSAVTTDPRSAGSAANVEAMRPLFASLPEGISQVAKAVEAERNMVDGVLTELGMGTRSASNMVVISPQKSESGEAMLMGGPQFWWTVPGFLMEVGLHGAGFNCVGTTVVSFPFVMFGHSDHHAWSSTYGVGNLVDNYLLTLNPDNAEQYWYNGAWKDMEKRIETIKVKGQPDSVELLYRSVHGPVHNVLPDNQAYARRRAFEGRDLMTWVGYLESNRAADVEEFREAAEKAAYSMNWFYADTGGDIAHFYLGHYPVRPTGLDDRLPAPGNGEFEWAGFAPFADNPSCVNPKQGYLAQWNNQPGPGWRNGERQSGWGSANRVEAIMDFLAPNPAVNFSDLQEVVRRAGLIDVTAKYFKEDLIAAAAKVDDPKVQQAVAQLRAWDNMWADVDKDGKYDSVGQTVYEKWLSTMLAATFRDEFGEFLDYSHPLDDISTATAMLYHVLEGGDSSLPAHVDYLAPLTADEARVDSLLAALAALEAEYGPDMSEWLTRVRTGDFVSMNFLGIPQSFGETYSIIFQNRGTQNHLVRLSAEGVVGVNINPPGQSGFVAPSGELNPHYSDQLELYENWEYKPMLLKDEDVAADAESRERLFYPLQEAAFPDVPATHRFYEAIRYLGQRGIVGGYADGRYGPDDPVKRAQVAKIAVLALAHHDEEVTNLNRPTFPDVVYGGQLYPFDYVEEAVAQGIVSGYSNGLFGPYDDITRIQLIRMVVRAAGDALTEPPAGYNTGFIDIPLGDEAVVAKAKYNGLVSGATPTTLDPYATATRGHVAQLMYSALVLQ
;
A
#
# COMPACT_ATOMS: atom_id res chain seq x y z
N MET A 1 8.96 -37.39 -7.28
CA MET A 1 8.06 -36.53 -8.07
C MET A 1 7.36 -35.48 -7.23
N PHE A 2 6.43 -35.80 -6.30
CA PHE A 2 5.75 -34.75 -5.51
C PHE A 2 6.74 -33.85 -4.74
N GLU A 3 7.71 -34.46 -4.05
CA GLU A 3 8.80 -33.75 -3.37
C GLU A 3 9.74 -32.98 -4.30
N ASP A 4 9.76 -33.31 -5.59
CA ASP A 4 10.57 -32.58 -6.58
C ASP A 4 9.83 -31.34 -7.10
N VAL A 5 8.50 -31.41 -7.21
CA VAL A 5 7.65 -30.32 -7.72
C VAL A 5 7.32 -29.31 -6.65
N VAL A 6 6.92 -29.79 -5.47
CA VAL A 6 6.57 -28.95 -4.32
C VAL A 6 7.40 -29.43 -3.14
N TRP A 7 8.70 -29.09 -3.17
CA TRP A 7 9.61 -29.45 -2.08
C TRP A 7 9.11 -28.89 -0.75
N TYR A 8 9.39 -29.61 0.32
CA TYR A 8 8.96 -29.21 1.66
C TYR A 8 9.66 -27.93 2.14
N GLU A 9 10.95 -27.80 1.83
CA GLU A 9 11.82 -26.66 2.13
C GLU A 9 13.09 -26.78 1.26
N ASP A 10 13.61 -25.66 0.76
CA ASP A 10 14.99 -25.56 0.25
C ASP A 10 15.84 -24.81 1.30
N PRO A 11 16.82 -25.46 1.96
CA PRO A 11 17.67 -24.81 2.96
C PRO A 11 18.62 -23.75 2.36
N SER A 12 18.78 -23.74 1.04
CA SER A 12 19.58 -22.75 0.29
C SER A 12 18.74 -21.63 -0.32
N ALA A 13 17.44 -21.55 0.00
CA ALA A 13 16.57 -20.51 -0.49
C ALA A 13 17.07 -19.10 -0.14
N VAL A 14 16.94 -18.20 -1.12
CA VAL A 14 17.36 -16.80 -0.98
C VAL A 14 16.37 -16.04 -0.09
N THR A 15 16.86 -15.41 0.97
CA THR A 15 16.04 -14.83 2.03
C THR A 15 16.15 -13.31 2.13
N THR A 16 15.06 -12.66 2.53
CA THR A 16 15.02 -11.20 2.79
C THR A 16 15.78 -10.86 4.08
N ASP A 17 15.50 -11.60 5.15
CA ASP A 17 16.25 -11.54 6.41
C ASP A 17 17.52 -12.41 6.31
N PRO A 18 18.72 -11.82 6.31
CA PRO A 18 19.98 -12.56 6.14
C PRO A 18 20.45 -13.29 7.41
N ARG A 19 19.69 -13.26 8.52
CA ARG A 19 20.08 -13.95 9.76
C ARG A 19 19.98 -15.47 9.59
N SER A 20 20.98 -16.21 10.08
CA SER A 20 20.95 -17.67 10.14
C SER A 20 19.75 -18.18 10.94
N ALA A 21 19.21 -19.35 10.57
CA ALA A 21 17.96 -20.01 11.03
C ALA A 21 17.77 -20.24 12.56
N GLY A 22 18.49 -19.54 13.44
CA GLY A 22 18.47 -19.70 14.90
C GLY A 22 17.12 -19.43 15.59
N SER A 23 16.08 -19.02 14.86
CA SER A 23 14.69 -18.93 15.34
C SER A 23 13.71 -19.86 14.61
N ALA A 24 14.13 -20.56 13.55
CA ALA A 24 13.25 -21.50 12.86
C ALA A 24 13.05 -22.74 13.74
N ALA A 25 11.80 -23.05 14.09
CA ALA A 25 11.44 -24.32 14.69
C ALA A 25 12.08 -25.46 13.88
N ASN A 26 12.63 -26.46 14.55
CA ASN A 26 13.35 -27.59 13.95
C ASN A 26 12.48 -28.22 12.83
N VAL A 27 12.68 -27.81 11.58
CA VAL A 27 11.80 -28.17 10.44
C VAL A 27 11.79 -29.68 10.23
N GLU A 28 12.91 -30.33 10.57
CA GLU A 28 13.08 -31.78 10.58
C GLU A 28 12.09 -32.50 11.52
N ALA A 29 11.68 -31.88 12.63
CA ALA A 29 10.70 -32.43 13.56
C ALA A 29 9.24 -32.27 13.08
N MET A 30 9.01 -31.39 12.10
CA MET A 30 7.70 -31.14 11.49
C MET A 30 7.50 -31.92 10.18
N ARG A 31 8.57 -32.44 9.57
CA ARG A 31 8.50 -33.22 8.33
C ARG A 31 7.51 -34.37 8.52
N PRO A 32 6.36 -34.34 7.80
CA PRO A 32 5.37 -35.38 7.95
C PRO A 32 5.97 -36.70 7.45
N LEU A 33 5.84 -37.76 8.25
CA LEU A 33 5.95 -39.11 7.72
C LEU A 33 4.74 -39.29 6.81
N PHE A 34 4.94 -39.52 5.50
CA PHE A 34 3.88 -39.94 4.58
C PHE A 34 3.29 -41.26 5.05
N ALA A 35 2.39 -41.23 6.03
CA ALA A 35 1.76 -42.43 6.58
C ALA A 35 0.66 -42.94 5.63
N SER A 36 -0.08 -42.02 5.00
CA SER A 36 -0.98 -42.23 3.86
C SER A 36 -1.65 -40.91 3.49
N LEU A 37 -1.96 -40.71 2.20
CA LEU A 37 -2.81 -39.61 1.76
C LEU A 37 -4.28 -39.91 2.14
N PRO A 38 -5.04 -38.95 2.71
CA PRO A 38 -6.47 -39.11 2.92
C PRO A 38 -7.22 -39.44 1.63
N GLU A 39 -8.22 -40.32 1.71
CA GLU A 39 -9.07 -40.67 0.58
C GLU A 39 -9.85 -39.43 0.08
N GLY A 40 -9.77 -39.14 -1.23
CA GLY A 40 -10.40 -37.96 -1.84
C GLY A 40 -9.54 -36.69 -1.90
N ILE A 41 -8.36 -36.67 -1.29
CA ILE A 41 -7.49 -35.47 -1.28
C ILE A 41 -7.08 -35.01 -2.69
N SER A 42 -6.90 -35.96 -3.62
CA SER A 42 -6.60 -35.67 -5.02
C SER A 42 -7.77 -35.00 -5.75
N GLN A 43 -9.01 -35.24 -5.33
CA GLN A 43 -10.19 -34.58 -5.89
C GLN A 43 -10.23 -33.11 -5.48
N VAL A 44 -9.92 -32.81 -4.20
CA VAL A 44 -9.81 -31.44 -3.70
C VAL A 44 -8.71 -30.69 -4.43
N ALA A 45 -7.51 -31.29 -4.55
CA ALA A 45 -6.39 -30.68 -5.26
C ALA A 45 -6.78 -30.30 -6.69
N LYS A 46 -7.41 -31.22 -7.44
CA LYS A 46 -7.93 -30.96 -8.80
C LYS A 46 -8.99 -29.87 -8.84
N ALA A 47 -9.89 -29.81 -7.85
CA ALA A 47 -10.93 -28.79 -7.80
C ALA A 47 -10.36 -27.39 -7.51
N VAL A 48 -9.37 -27.29 -6.61
CA VAL A 48 -8.65 -26.05 -6.30
C VAL A 48 -7.83 -25.60 -7.51
N GLU A 49 -7.16 -26.53 -8.18
CA GLU A 49 -6.41 -26.26 -9.41
C GLU A 49 -7.33 -25.81 -10.55
N ALA A 50 -8.47 -26.46 -10.74
CA ALA A 50 -9.45 -26.05 -11.75
C ALA A 50 -10.03 -24.66 -11.47
N GLU A 51 -10.29 -24.31 -10.20
CA GLU A 51 -10.72 -22.96 -9.81
C GLU A 51 -9.63 -21.92 -10.16
N ARG A 52 -8.36 -22.20 -9.83
CA ARG A 52 -7.22 -21.34 -10.17
C ARG A 52 -7.08 -21.16 -11.69
N ASN A 53 -7.05 -22.27 -12.44
CA ASN A 53 -6.92 -22.26 -13.90
C ASN A 53 -8.09 -21.56 -14.58
N MET A 54 -9.31 -21.64 -14.03
CA MET A 54 -10.45 -20.90 -14.53
C MET A 54 -10.26 -19.38 -14.36
N VAL A 55 -9.83 -18.94 -13.18
CA VAL A 55 -9.55 -17.52 -12.93
C VAL A 55 -8.42 -17.03 -13.83
N ASP A 56 -7.31 -17.76 -13.86
CA ASP A 56 -6.14 -17.44 -14.68
C ASP A 56 -6.48 -17.42 -16.17
N GLY A 57 -7.28 -18.38 -16.64
CA GLY A 57 -7.78 -18.44 -18.01
C GLY A 57 -8.64 -17.22 -18.37
N VAL A 58 -9.60 -16.85 -17.50
CA VAL A 58 -10.43 -15.65 -17.70
C VAL A 58 -9.57 -14.39 -17.73
N LEU A 59 -8.61 -14.25 -16.82
CA LEU A 59 -7.70 -13.10 -16.82
C LEU A 59 -6.87 -13.04 -18.11
N THR A 60 -6.33 -14.19 -18.54
CA THR A 60 -5.56 -14.30 -19.79
C THR A 60 -6.40 -13.92 -21.01
N GLU A 61 -7.63 -14.42 -21.13
CA GLU A 61 -8.56 -14.07 -22.21
C GLU A 61 -8.88 -12.56 -22.26
N LEU A 62 -8.84 -11.90 -21.11
CA LEU A 62 -9.05 -10.46 -20.97
C LEU A 62 -7.78 -9.63 -21.19
N GLY A 63 -6.67 -10.25 -21.62
CA GLY A 63 -5.39 -9.59 -21.81
C GLY A 63 -4.70 -9.22 -20.49
N MET A 64 -5.13 -9.80 -19.37
CA MET A 64 -4.55 -9.59 -18.06
C MET A 64 -3.53 -10.70 -17.77
N GLY A 65 -2.28 -10.32 -17.51
CA GLY A 65 -1.29 -11.25 -16.98
C GLY A 65 -1.76 -11.87 -15.65
N THR A 66 -1.43 -13.14 -15.43
CA THR A 66 -1.98 -13.95 -14.32
C THR A 66 -1.17 -13.90 -13.04
N ARG A 67 -0.13 -13.06 -12.93
CA ARG A 67 0.72 -13.02 -11.73
C ARG A 67 1.04 -11.59 -11.28
N SER A 68 0.86 -11.37 -9.98
CA SER A 68 1.31 -10.18 -9.26
C SER A 68 2.64 -10.49 -8.61
N ALA A 69 3.64 -9.67 -8.93
CA ALA A 69 4.96 -9.69 -8.34
C ALA A 69 5.19 -8.36 -7.63
N SER A 70 6.24 -8.20 -6.83
CA SER A 70 6.54 -6.93 -6.16
C SER A 70 7.98 -6.95 -5.70
N ASN A 71 8.73 -5.89 -5.98
CA ASN A 71 10.11 -5.78 -5.53
C ASN A 71 10.34 -4.60 -4.57
N MET A 72 11.42 -4.72 -3.80
CA MET A 72 11.83 -3.77 -2.79
C MET A 72 13.35 -3.78 -2.61
N VAL A 73 13.90 -2.60 -2.39
CA VAL A 73 15.26 -2.42 -1.86
C VAL A 73 15.25 -1.40 -0.73
N VAL A 74 15.94 -1.71 0.37
CA VAL A 74 16.24 -0.74 1.43
C VAL A 74 17.74 -0.73 1.67
N ILE A 75 18.35 0.46 1.67
CA ILE A 75 19.78 0.67 1.82
C ILE A 75 20.03 1.41 3.12
N SER A 76 20.90 0.86 3.96
CA SER A 76 21.36 1.51 5.19
C SER A 76 22.39 2.61 4.90
N PRO A 77 22.60 3.56 5.82
CA PRO A 77 23.70 4.53 5.75
C PRO A 77 25.07 3.92 5.44
N GLN A 78 25.38 2.74 5.99
CA GLN A 78 26.71 2.13 5.86
C GLN A 78 26.99 1.60 4.45
N LYS A 79 25.93 1.35 3.67
CA LYS A 79 25.99 0.85 2.29
C LYS A 79 25.73 1.98 1.27
N SER A 80 25.37 3.16 1.75
CA SER A 80 25.04 4.34 0.95
C SER A 80 26.26 5.24 0.73
N GLU A 81 26.40 5.81 -0.47
CA GLU A 81 27.45 6.80 -0.77
C GLU A 81 27.31 8.06 0.09
N SER A 82 26.06 8.51 0.34
CA SER A 82 25.79 9.74 1.10
C SER A 82 25.78 9.55 2.61
N GLY A 83 25.81 8.30 3.10
CA GLY A 83 25.60 8.01 4.52
C GLY A 83 24.15 8.18 4.97
N GLU A 84 23.21 8.21 4.03
CA GLU A 84 21.76 8.34 4.27
C GLU A 84 21.05 7.01 3.99
N ALA A 85 19.95 6.75 4.68
CA ALA A 85 19.10 5.61 4.34
C ALA A 85 18.32 5.89 3.04
N MET A 86 18.06 4.84 2.27
CA MET A 86 17.27 4.93 1.05
C MET A 86 16.31 3.75 0.92
N LEU A 87 15.15 3.98 0.29
CA LEU A 87 14.13 2.98 0.02
C LEU A 87 13.69 3.07 -1.44
N MET A 88 13.55 1.92 -2.11
CA MET A 88 12.92 1.78 -3.41
C MET A 88 11.82 0.74 -3.31
N GLY A 89 10.60 1.09 -3.69
CA GLY A 89 9.49 0.15 -3.81
C GLY A 89 8.95 0.06 -5.23
N GLY A 90 8.64 -1.16 -5.67
CA GLY A 90 8.01 -1.45 -6.96
C GLY A 90 6.92 -2.52 -6.83
N PRO A 91 5.75 -2.19 -6.28
CA PRO A 91 4.64 -3.14 -6.21
C PRO A 91 4.07 -3.41 -7.61
N GLN A 92 4.00 -4.67 -8.04
CA GLN A 92 3.50 -5.07 -9.35
C GLN A 92 2.09 -5.66 -9.19
N PHE A 93 1.12 -4.78 -9.37
CA PHE A 93 -0.27 -5.12 -9.63
C PHE A 93 -0.46 -5.25 -11.15
N TRP A 94 -1.68 -5.01 -11.63
CA TRP A 94 -1.99 -4.93 -13.06
C TRP A 94 -1.85 -3.51 -13.56
N TRP A 95 -1.45 -3.36 -14.83
CA TRP A 95 -1.54 -2.09 -15.54
C TRP A 95 -2.97 -1.90 -16.03
N THR A 96 -3.69 -0.97 -15.43
CA THR A 96 -5.10 -0.69 -15.77
C THR A 96 -5.30 0.77 -16.18
N VAL A 97 -6.40 1.03 -16.88
CA VAL A 97 -6.90 2.38 -17.19
C VAL A 97 -8.31 2.53 -16.59
N PRO A 98 -8.54 3.45 -15.65
CA PRO A 98 -7.56 4.24 -14.89
C PRO A 98 -6.55 3.37 -14.11
N GLY A 99 -5.46 3.99 -13.63
CA GLY A 99 -4.43 3.30 -12.85
C GLY A 99 -4.98 2.57 -11.62
N PHE A 100 -4.36 1.46 -11.24
CA PHE A 100 -4.76 0.65 -10.07
C PHE A 100 -4.56 1.42 -8.76
N LEU A 101 -3.58 2.32 -8.73
CA LEU A 101 -3.18 3.11 -7.58
C LEU A 101 -3.50 4.59 -7.81
N MET A 102 -3.76 5.29 -6.71
CA MET A 102 -3.95 6.72 -6.64
C MET A 102 -2.86 7.33 -5.78
N GLU A 103 -2.31 8.46 -6.19
CA GLU A 103 -1.40 9.25 -5.37
C GLU A 103 -2.17 10.23 -4.46
N VAL A 104 -1.72 10.41 -3.22
CA VAL A 104 -2.35 11.29 -2.24
C VAL A 104 -1.32 11.83 -1.23
N GLY A 105 -1.48 13.09 -0.86
CA GLY A 105 -0.84 13.71 0.32
C GLY A 105 -1.86 13.88 1.44
N LEU A 106 -1.52 13.43 2.66
CA LEU A 106 -2.35 13.54 3.86
C LEU A 106 -1.65 14.42 4.89
N HIS A 107 -2.21 15.60 5.16
CA HIS A 107 -1.67 16.59 6.09
C HIS A 107 -2.75 16.98 7.11
N GLY A 108 -2.52 16.65 8.39
CA GLY A 108 -3.44 16.90 9.50
C GLY A 108 -3.94 15.63 10.19
N ALA A 109 -4.64 15.80 11.32
CA ALA A 109 -5.13 14.70 12.17
C ALA A 109 -4.04 13.67 12.58
N GLY A 110 -2.80 14.15 12.72
CA GLY A 110 -1.62 13.34 13.03
C GLY A 110 -0.95 12.67 11.82
N PHE A 111 -1.44 12.89 10.60
CA PHE A 111 -0.77 12.49 9.36
C PHE A 111 0.05 13.66 8.80
N ASN A 112 1.23 13.34 8.28
CA ASN A 112 2.01 14.20 7.40
C ASN A 112 2.78 13.30 6.43
N CYS A 113 2.13 12.85 5.35
CA CYS A 113 2.73 11.90 4.44
C CYS A 113 2.25 12.07 2.99
N VAL A 114 3.05 11.59 2.05
CA VAL A 114 2.73 11.58 0.62
C VAL A 114 3.11 10.24 0.00
N GLY A 115 2.29 9.78 -0.94
CA GLY A 115 2.60 8.58 -1.72
C GLY A 115 1.38 8.00 -2.42
N THR A 116 1.45 6.71 -2.74
CA THR A 116 0.39 6.01 -3.48
C THR A 116 -0.36 5.02 -2.60
N THR A 117 -1.61 4.76 -2.96
CA THR A 117 -2.47 3.80 -2.30
C THR A 117 -3.46 3.16 -3.27
N VAL A 118 -4.00 2.00 -2.92
CA VAL A 118 -5.10 1.41 -3.69
C VAL A 118 -6.30 2.33 -3.58
N VAL A 119 -6.98 2.59 -4.70
CA VAL A 119 -8.18 3.44 -4.73
C VAL A 119 -9.14 3.00 -3.62
N SER A 120 -9.60 3.95 -2.80
CA SER A 120 -10.46 3.80 -1.61
C SER A 120 -9.80 3.43 -0.28
N PHE A 121 -8.50 3.11 -0.23
CA PHE A 121 -7.83 2.87 1.05
C PHE A 121 -7.56 4.20 1.78
N PRO A 122 -7.85 4.31 3.09
CA PRO A 122 -7.79 5.58 3.83
C PRO A 122 -6.39 5.92 4.38
N PHE A 123 -5.33 5.42 3.74
CA PHE A 123 -3.93 5.57 4.17
C PHE A 123 -3.00 5.54 2.96
N VAL A 124 -1.80 6.10 3.09
CA VAL A 124 -0.72 5.94 2.11
C VAL A 124 -0.11 4.55 2.30
N MET A 125 -0.20 3.71 1.27
CA MET A 125 0.31 2.33 1.31
C MET A 125 1.80 2.26 0.94
N PHE A 126 2.25 3.14 0.07
CA PHE A 126 3.63 3.24 -0.41
C PHE A 126 4.04 4.72 -0.44
N GLY A 127 4.99 5.14 0.38
CA GLY A 127 5.36 6.54 0.44
C GLY A 127 6.27 6.89 1.59
N HIS A 128 6.22 8.17 1.99
CA HIS A 128 7.03 8.67 3.09
C HIS A 128 6.34 9.81 3.84
N SER A 129 6.77 10.00 5.08
CA SER A 129 6.56 11.19 5.89
C SER A 129 7.77 12.13 5.78
N ASP A 130 7.89 13.08 6.69
CA ASP A 130 9.09 13.89 6.90
C ASP A 130 10.19 13.17 7.70
N HIS A 131 9.89 11.98 8.24
CA HIS A 131 10.81 11.19 9.07
C HIS A 131 11.14 9.81 8.46
N HIS A 132 10.17 9.11 7.90
CA HIS A 132 10.34 7.71 7.49
C HIS A 132 9.65 7.41 6.17
N ALA A 133 10.18 6.41 5.48
CA ALA A 133 9.61 5.84 4.27
C ALA A 133 9.17 4.41 4.51
N TRP A 134 8.09 4.01 3.86
CA TRP A 134 7.59 2.65 3.92
C TRP A 134 7.01 2.21 2.59
N SER A 135 7.03 0.90 2.41
CA SER A 135 6.41 0.25 1.27
C SER A 135 6.15 -1.21 1.62
N SER A 136 5.51 -1.93 0.71
CA SER A 136 5.16 -3.32 0.92
C SER A 136 5.24 -4.18 -0.33
N THR A 137 5.40 -5.47 -0.13
CA THR A 137 5.28 -6.51 -1.16
C THR A 137 4.38 -7.63 -0.66
N TYR A 138 3.77 -8.40 -1.57
CA TYR A 138 2.98 -9.57 -1.16
C TYR A 138 3.85 -10.62 -0.46
N GLY A 139 3.38 -11.13 0.69
CA GLY A 139 4.13 -12.02 1.56
C GLY A 139 4.15 -13.49 1.14
N VAL A 140 3.23 -13.93 0.28
CA VAL A 140 3.09 -15.34 -0.15
C VAL A 140 3.04 -16.33 1.02
N GLY A 141 2.53 -15.94 2.18
CA GLY A 141 2.48 -16.75 3.40
C GLY A 141 1.28 -17.68 3.46
N ASN A 142 1.46 -18.84 4.10
CA ASN A 142 0.41 -19.83 4.24
C ASN A 142 -0.59 -19.49 5.36
N LEU A 143 -1.53 -18.61 5.05
CA LEU A 143 -2.65 -18.19 5.93
C LEU A 143 -3.98 -18.89 5.62
N VAL A 144 -3.98 -19.83 4.67
CA VAL A 144 -5.21 -20.44 4.14
C VAL A 144 -5.03 -21.95 4.02
N ASP A 145 -5.85 -22.71 4.74
CA ASP A 145 -5.88 -24.16 4.61
C ASP A 145 -7.21 -24.60 3.98
N ASN A 146 -7.15 -25.58 3.09
CA ASN A 146 -8.33 -26.23 2.54
C ASN A 146 -8.66 -27.47 3.37
N TYR A 147 -9.93 -27.66 3.74
CA TYR A 147 -10.41 -28.79 4.53
C TYR A 147 -11.37 -29.65 3.71
N LEU A 148 -11.12 -30.96 3.67
CA LEU A 148 -11.98 -31.95 3.02
C LEU A 148 -13.11 -32.37 3.96
N LEU A 149 -14.34 -31.99 3.63
CA LEU A 149 -15.54 -32.33 4.37
C LEU A 149 -16.14 -33.64 3.86
N THR A 150 -16.52 -34.53 4.77
CA THR A 150 -17.41 -35.66 4.47
C THR A 150 -18.84 -35.21 4.70
N LEU A 151 -19.67 -35.26 3.66
CA LEU A 151 -21.09 -34.90 3.69
C LEU A 151 -21.94 -36.09 4.14
N ASN A 152 -23.07 -35.80 4.79
CA ASN A 152 -24.03 -36.84 5.16
C ASN A 152 -24.70 -37.38 3.88
N PRO A 153 -24.61 -38.70 3.59
CA PRO A 153 -25.25 -39.30 2.43
C PRO A 153 -26.78 -39.11 2.40
N ASP A 154 -27.41 -38.94 3.57
CA ASP A 154 -28.85 -38.72 3.71
C ASP A 154 -29.23 -37.23 3.73
N ASN A 155 -28.25 -36.32 3.91
CA ASN A 155 -28.47 -34.88 3.97
C ASN A 155 -27.20 -34.07 3.60
N ALA A 156 -27.07 -33.66 2.34
CA ALA A 156 -25.88 -32.93 1.86
C ALA A 156 -25.64 -31.56 2.54
N GLU A 157 -26.61 -31.04 3.32
CA GLU A 157 -26.43 -29.83 4.13
C GLU A 157 -25.78 -30.13 5.50
N GLN A 158 -25.37 -31.37 5.76
CA GLN A 158 -24.63 -31.81 6.94
C GLN A 158 -23.25 -32.35 6.59
N TYR A 159 -22.29 -32.19 7.50
CA TYR A 159 -20.95 -32.76 7.39
C TYR A 159 -20.50 -33.44 8.68
N TRP A 160 -19.61 -34.43 8.57
CA TRP A 160 -19.08 -35.18 9.70
C TRP A 160 -18.04 -34.36 10.44
N TYR A 161 -18.24 -34.15 11.73
CA TYR A 161 -17.34 -33.36 12.57
C TYR A 161 -17.36 -33.86 14.02
N ASN A 162 -16.19 -34.19 14.58
CA ASN A 162 -16.02 -34.64 15.97
C ASN A 162 -17.01 -35.76 16.39
N GLY A 163 -17.21 -36.73 15.51
CA GLY A 163 -18.04 -37.91 15.80
C GLY A 163 -19.54 -37.74 15.58
N ALA A 164 -19.99 -36.63 14.98
CA ALA A 164 -21.40 -36.39 14.69
C ALA A 164 -21.61 -35.67 13.35
N TRP A 165 -22.81 -35.84 12.77
CA TRP A 165 -23.28 -35.01 11.66
C TRP A 165 -23.66 -33.62 12.18
N LYS A 166 -23.08 -32.58 11.59
CA LYS A 166 -23.32 -31.18 11.93
C LYS A 166 -23.92 -30.44 10.76
N ASP A 167 -24.97 -29.66 11.01
CA ASP A 167 -25.56 -28.79 9.99
C ASP A 167 -24.57 -27.71 9.56
N MET A 168 -24.53 -27.42 8.26
CA MET A 168 -23.86 -26.25 7.71
C MET A 168 -24.69 -24.99 7.98
N GLU A 169 -24.00 -23.88 8.17
CA GLU A 169 -24.65 -22.57 8.12
C GLU A 169 -25.05 -22.28 6.68
N LYS A 170 -26.30 -21.86 6.47
CA LYS A 170 -26.89 -21.63 5.14
C LYS A 170 -27.29 -20.17 4.99
N ARG A 171 -26.89 -19.56 3.87
CA ARG A 171 -27.27 -18.20 3.46
C ARG A 171 -27.86 -18.24 2.07
N ILE A 172 -28.99 -17.54 1.88
CA ILE A 172 -29.61 -17.36 0.57
C ILE A 172 -29.14 -16.02 0.03
N GLU A 173 -28.57 -16.01 -1.18
CA GLU A 173 -28.21 -14.80 -1.90
C GLU A 173 -29.07 -14.63 -3.14
N THR A 174 -29.45 -13.38 -3.44
CA THR A 174 -30.21 -13.04 -4.64
C THR A 174 -29.39 -12.08 -5.49
N ILE A 175 -28.83 -12.60 -6.59
CA ILE A 175 -28.02 -11.84 -7.54
C ILE A 175 -28.96 -11.23 -8.59
N LYS A 176 -29.06 -9.91 -8.59
CA LYS A 176 -29.83 -9.18 -9.60
C LYS A 176 -29.06 -9.16 -10.92
N VAL A 177 -29.68 -9.66 -11.99
CA VAL A 177 -29.06 -9.73 -13.32
C VAL A 177 -29.71 -8.72 -14.26
N LYS A 178 -28.94 -7.80 -14.82
CA LYS A 178 -29.45 -6.75 -15.71
C LYS A 178 -30.15 -7.39 -16.93
N GLY A 179 -31.44 -7.13 -17.09
CA GLY A 179 -32.22 -7.60 -18.25
C GLY A 179 -32.62 -9.08 -18.20
N GLN A 180 -32.36 -9.77 -17.08
CA GLN A 180 -32.73 -11.17 -16.84
C GLN A 180 -33.43 -11.30 -15.48
N PRO A 181 -34.07 -12.44 -15.17
CA PRO A 181 -34.53 -12.75 -13.83
C PRO A 181 -33.36 -12.79 -12.82
N ASP A 182 -33.66 -12.52 -11.56
CA ASP A 182 -32.69 -12.66 -10.46
C ASP A 182 -32.22 -14.13 -10.35
N SER A 183 -30.93 -14.35 -10.09
CA SER A 183 -30.39 -15.67 -9.72
C SER A 183 -30.44 -15.83 -8.21
N VAL A 184 -30.88 -16.99 -7.72
CA VAL A 184 -30.92 -17.29 -6.28
C VAL A 184 -29.90 -18.37 -5.99
N GLU A 185 -28.88 -18.01 -5.20
CA GLU A 185 -27.77 -18.89 -4.83
C GLU A 185 -27.87 -19.30 -3.37
N LEU A 186 -27.49 -20.55 -3.09
CA LEU A 186 -27.38 -21.08 -1.72
C LEU A 186 -25.91 -21.19 -1.36
N LEU A 187 -25.50 -20.45 -0.34
CA LEU A 187 -24.15 -20.45 0.18
C LEU A 187 -24.09 -21.23 1.49
N TYR A 188 -23.07 -22.08 1.62
CA TYR A 188 -22.87 -22.91 2.80
C TYR A 188 -21.55 -22.57 3.50
N ARG A 189 -21.54 -22.72 4.81
CA ARG A 189 -20.36 -22.52 5.65
C ARG A 189 -20.27 -23.64 6.69
N SER A 190 -19.10 -24.26 6.79
CA SER A 190 -18.77 -25.21 7.85
C SER A 190 -17.98 -24.51 8.96
N VAL A 191 -17.57 -25.25 9.99
CA VAL A 191 -16.65 -24.73 11.03
C VAL A 191 -15.29 -24.31 10.45
N HIS A 192 -14.92 -24.86 9.29
CA HIS A 192 -13.68 -24.53 8.57
C HIS A 192 -13.85 -23.37 7.57
N GLY A 193 -15.02 -22.73 7.49
CA GLY A 193 -15.25 -21.57 6.62
C GLY A 193 -16.19 -21.85 5.44
N PRO A 194 -16.22 -20.94 4.44
CA PRO A 194 -17.07 -21.09 3.26
C PRO A 194 -16.81 -22.43 2.53
N VAL A 195 -17.88 -23.12 2.15
CA VAL A 195 -17.83 -24.34 1.34
C VAL A 195 -17.86 -23.93 -0.13
N HIS A 196 -16.87 -24.35 -0.90
CA HIS A 196 -16.70 -23.92 -2.30
C HIS A 196 -17.38 -24.87 -3.29
N ASN A 197 -16.97 -26.14 -3.33
CA ASN A 197 -17.53 -27.13 -4.25
C ASN A 197 -17.97 -28.39 -3.52
N VAL A 198 -19.10 -28.96 -3.96
CA VAL A 198 -19.46 -30.36 -3.71
C VAL A 198 -18.68 -31.22 -4.71
N LEU A 199 -18.00 -32.22 -4.17
CA LEU A 199 -17.19 -33.18 -4.89
C LEU A 199 -17.95 -34.52 -4.99
N PRO A 200 -17.51 -35.46 -5.85
CA PRO A 200 -18.00 -36.84 -5.83
C PRO A 200 -17.94 -37.49 -4.44
N ASP A 201 -18.59 -38.65 -4.29
CA ASP A 201 -18.49 -39.50 -3.09
C ASP A 201 -18.94 -38.84 -1.77
N ASN A 202 -19.92 -37.93 -1.85
CA ASN A 202 -20.41 -37.15 -0.71
C ASN A 202 -19.29 -36.36 -0.02
N GLN A 203 -18.44 -35.70 -0.81
CA GLN A 203 -17.39 -34.83 -0.28
C GLN A 203 -17.66 -33.38 -0.64
N ALA A 204 -17.07 -32.46 0.11
CA ALA A 204 -16.94 -31.06 -0.27
C ALA A 204 -15.63 -30.52 0.26
N TYR A 205 -15.22 -29.32 -0.16
CA TYR A 205 -14.11 -28.65 0.51
C TYR A 205 -14.50 -27.26 1.01
N ALA A 206 -13.95 -26.90 2.17
CA ALA A 206 -14.08 -25.60 2.78
C ALA A 206 -12.72 -24.92 2.90
N ARG A 207 -12.72 -23.58 2.88
CA ARG A 207 -11.49 -22.77 2.95
C ARG A 207 -11.43 -22.02 4.27
N ARG A 208 -10.47 -22.38 5.13
CA ARG A 208 -10.24 -21.72 6.41
C ARG A 208 -9.19 -20.64 6.24
N ARG A 209 -9.52 -19.41 6.64
CA ARG A 209 -8.67 -18.23 6.47
C ARG A 209 -8.27 -17.69 7.84
N ALA A 210 -6.97 -17.57 8.08
CA ALA A 210 -6.43 -17.15 9.36
C ALA A 210 -6.71 -15.66 9.70
N PHE A 211 -6.98 -14.87 8.66
CA PHE A 211 -7.32 -13.45 8.76
C PHE A 211 -8.82 -13.17 8.94
N GLU A 212 -9.68 -14.20 8.90
CA GLU A 212 -11.13 -14.01 8.94
C GLU A 212 -11.59 -13.35 10.24
N GLY A 213 -12.34 -12.25 10.12
CA GLY A 213 -12.79 -11.45 11.26
C GLY A 213 -11.74 -10.46 11.77
N ARG A 214 -10.59 -10.36 11.11
CA ARG A 214 -9.49 -9.43 11.39
C ARG A 214 -9.05 -8.64 10.16
N ASP A 215 -9.79 -8.73 9.06
CA ASP A 215 -9.49 -8.09 7.78
C ASP A 215 -9.17 -6.58 7.93
N LEU A 216 -9.93 -5.87 8.77
CA LEU A 216 -9.72 -4.43 9.05
C LEU A 216 -8.49 -4.14 9.91
N MET A 217 -7.94 -5.11 10.64
CA MET A 217 -6.76 -4.88 11.48
C MET A 217 -5.51 -4.59 10.65
N THR A 218 -5.43 -5.13 9.43
CA THR A 218 -4.38 -4.75 8.47
C THR A 218 -4.50 -3.28 8.09
N TRP A 219 -5.73 -2.74 7.95
CA TRP A 219 -5.94 -1.32 7.66
C TRP A 219 -5.57 -0.44 8.85
N VAL A 220 -5.91 -0.87 10.07
CA VAL A 220 -5.47 -0.21 11.31
C VAL A 220 -3.95 -0.15 11.38
N GLY A 221 -3.28 -1.27 11.08
CA GLY A 221 -1.82 -1.31 10.97
C GLY A 221 -1.31 -0.25 9.99
N TYR A 222 -1.82 -0.19 8.76
CA TYR A 222 -1.36 0.82 7.80
C TYR A 222 -1.59 2.26 8.29
N LEU A 223 -2.76 2.57 8.85
CA LEU A 223 -3.07 3.89 9.41
C LEU A 223 -2.09 4.32 10.51
N GLU A 224 -1.62 3.38 11.32
CA GLU A 224 -0.63 3.65 12.36
C GLU A 224 0.80 3.71 11.81
N SER A 225 1.14 2.85 10.85
CA SER A 225 2.46 2.87 10.18
C SER A 225 2.78 4.21 9.53
N ASN A 226 1.75 4.89 9.01
CA ASN A 226 1.86 6.23 8.41
C ASN A 226 2.24 7.31 9.43
N ARG A 227 2.03 7.06 10.72
CA ARG A 227 2.21 8.01 11.83
C ARG A 227 3.28 7.55 12.83
N ALA A 228 3.91 6.40 12.57
CA ALA A 228 4.93 5.84 13.43
C ALA A 228 6.09 6.83 13.58
N ALA A 229 6.49 7.10 14.82
CA ALA A 229 7.62 7.98 15.11
C ALA A 229 8.97 7.31 14.91
N ASP A 230 9.04 5.98 15.02
CA ASP A 230 10.26 5.21 14.91
C ASP A 230 9.98 3.76 14.44
N VAL A 231 11.05 2.98 14.29
CA VAL A 231 10.97 1.58 13.86
C VAL A 231 10.20 0.68 14.84
N GLU A 232 10.13 1.03 16.13
CA GLU A 232 9.41 0.26 17.14
C GLU A 232 7.91 0.51 17.06
N GLU A 233 7.47 1.77 16.94
CA GLU A 233 6.07 2.08 16.66
C GLU A 233 5.62 1.49 15.31
N PHE A 234 6.50 1.47 14.31
CA PHE A 234 6.23 0.82 13.03
C PHE A 234 6.09 -0.71 13.19
N ARG A 235 6.89 -1.35 14.04
CA ARG A 235 6.75 -2.78 14.41
C ARG A 235 5.43 -3.05 15.14
N GLU A 236 5.02 -2.19 16.06
CA GLU A 236 3.73 -2.33 16.76
C GLU A 236 2.53 -2.21 15.80
N ALA A 237 2.63 -1.34 14.80
CA ALA A 237 1.66 -1.25 13.71
C ALA A 237 1.65 -2.53 12.85
N ALA A 238 2.83 -3.07 12.54
CA ALA A 238 3.01 -4.31 11.77
C ALA A 238 2.36 -5.52 12.46
N GLU A 239 2.47 -5.61 13.79
CA GLU A 239 1.89 -6.69 14.62
C GLU A 239 0.36 -6.81 14.47
N LYS A 240 -0.33 -5.73 14.07
CA LYS A 240 -1.79 -5.72 13.88
C LYS A 240 -2.22 -6.38 12.57
N ALA A 241 -1.31 -6.51 11.60
CA ALA A 241 -1.65 -6.98 10.27
C ALA A 241 -2.04 -8.46 10.24
N ALA A 242 -3.23 -8.74 9.69
CA ALA A 242 -3.74 -10.10 9.56
C ALA A 242 -3.36 -10.74 8.22
N TYR A 243 -3.16 -9.93 7.18
CA TYR A 243 -2.78 -10.40 5.85
C TYR A 243 -1.27 -10.65 5.73
N SER A 244 -0.91 -11.58 4.85
CA SER A 244 0.48 -11.92 4.55
C SER A 244 1.08 -10.88 3.61
N MET A 245 1.89 -9.99 4.18
CA MET A 245 2.60 -8.92 3.47
C MET A 245 4.05 -8.87 3.98
N ASN A 246 4.95 -8.29 3.21
CA ASN A 246 6.22 -7.77 3.74
C ASN A 246 6.08 -6.27 3.90
N TRP A 247 6.47 -5.74 5.04
CA TRP A 247 6.66 -4.31 5.24
C TRP A 247 8.13 -3.96 5.34
N PHE A 248 8.45 -2.79 4.80
CA PHE A 248 9.78 -2.24 4.81
C PHE A 248 9.75 -0.82 5.35
N TYR A 249 10.83 -0.47 6.04
CA TYR A 249 10.99 0.79 6.75
C TYR A 249 12.40 1.33 6.51
N ALA A 250 12.49 2.64 6.35
CA ALA A 250 13.74 3.38 6.45
C ALA A 250 13.45 4.75 7.07
N ASP A 251 14.37 5.29 7.88
CA ASP A 251 14.19 6.61 8.50
C ASP A 251 15.39 7.56 8.34
N THR A 252 15.18 8.82 8.72
CA THR A 252 16.20 9.87 8.77
C THR A 252 17.27 9.65 9.85
N GLY A 253 17.02 8.75 10.82
CA GLY A 253 18.00 8.29 11.81
C GLY A 253 18.98 7.26 11.25
N GLY A 254 18.64 6.64 10.11
CA GLY A 254 19.44 5.64 9.43
C GLY A 254 19.01 4.20 9.71
N ASP A 255 17.93 3.99 10.46
CA ASP A 255 17.40 2.65 10.71
C ASP A 255 16.71 2.12 9.46
N ILE A 256 16.94 0.84 9.16
CA ILE A 256 16.24 0.10 8.11
C ILE A 256 15.64 -1.17 8.68
N ALA A 257 14.45 -1.53 8.24
CA ALA A 257 13.80 -2.75 8.72
C ALA A 257 12.92 -3.45 7.69
N HIS A 258 12.72 -4.74 7.94
CA HIS A 258 11.75 -5.61 7.30
C HIS A 258 10.92 -6.31 8.36
N PHE A 259 9.60 -6.35 8.17
CA PHE A 259 8.66 -7.10 9.00
C PHE A 259 7.78 -7.99 8.12
N TYR A 260 7.83 -9.30 8.35
CA TYR A 260 6.92 -10.23 7.70
C TYR A 260 5.59 -10.30 8.45
N LEU A 261 4.53 -9.82 7.81
CA LEU A 261 3.20 -9.71 8.39
C LEU A 261 2.40 -11.00 8.27
N GLY A 262 1.34 -11.08 9.06
CA GLY A 262 0.31 -12.12 8.93
C GLY A 262 0.02 -12.83 10.24
N HIS A 263 -1.18 -13.37 10.32
CA HIS A 263 -1.69 -14.08 11.49
C HIS A 263 -1.57 -15.60 11.27
N TYR A 264 -0.41 -16.20 11.52
CA TYR A 264 -0.14 -17.58 11.12
C TYR A 264 -0.76 -18.62 12.06
N PRO A 265 -1.49 -19.64 11.55
CA PRO A 265 -2.09 -20.66 12.39
C PRO A 265 -1.04 -21.66 12.90
N VAL A 266 -1.21 -22.12 14.15
CA VAL A 266 -0.43 -23.24 14.69
C VAL A 266 -1.07 -24.54 14.23
N ARG A 267 -0.45 -25.17 13.24
CA ARG A 267 -0.91 -26.45 12.66
C ARG A 267 -0.50 -27.63 13.55
N PRO A 268 -1.35 -28.68 13.65
CA PRO A 268 -1.02 -29.89 14.40
C PRO A 268 0.14 -30.66 13.76
N THR A 269 0.91 -31.39 14.58
CA THR A 269 2.03 -32.23 14.12
C THR A 269 1.54 -33.32 13.16
N GLY A 270 2.30 -33.57 12.09
CA GLY A 270 2.01 -34.62 11.11
C GLY A 270 1.09 -34.21 9.96
N LEU A 271 0.54 -33.00 9.98
CA LEU A 271 -0.13 -32.41 8.82
C LEU A 271 0.90 -31.92 7.81
N ASP A 272 0.78 -32.36 6.55
CA ASP A 272 1.49 -31.76 5.43
C ASP A 272 0.70 -30.52 4.96
N ASP A 273 1.25 -29.34 5.20
CA ASP A 273 0.62 -28.06 4.88
C ASP A 273 0.69 -27.68 3.38
N ARG A 274 1.25 -28.57 2.55
CA ARG A 274 1.14 -28.51 1.09
C ARG A 274 -0.15 -29.13 0.57
N LEU A 275 -0.89 -29.83 1.43
CA LEU A 275 -2.06 -30.62 1.06
C LEU A 275 -3.30 -30.24 1.88
N PRO A 276 -4.52 -30.47 1.36
CA PRO A 276 -5.74 -30.27 2.14
C PRO A 276 -5.79 -31.12 3.42
N ALA A 277 -6.30 -30.53 4.51
CA ALA A 277 -6.50 -31.23 5.78
C ALA A 277 -7.84 -32.00 5.81
N PRO A 278 -7.95 -33.12 6.54
CA PRO A 278 -9.25 -33.73 6.86
C PRO A 278 -10.14 -32.81 7.69
N GLY A 279 -11.40 -32.64 7.28
CA GLY A 279 -12.40 -31.80 7.94
C GLY A 279 -13.23 -32.51 9.03
N ASN A 280 -12.78 -33.68 9.50
CA ASN A 280 -13.47 -34.49 10.52
C ASN A 280 -13.25 -33.99 11.97
N GLY A 281 -12.33 -33.04 12.17
CA GLY A 281 -11.95 -32.47 13.46
C GLY A 281 -10.61 -32.98 14.05
N GLU A 282 -9.92 -33.89 13.36
CA GLU A 282 -8.62 -34.41 13.83
C GLU A 282 -7.47 -33.42 13.62
N PHE A 283 -7.55 -32.56 12.61
CA PHE A 283 -6.49 -31.64 12.20
C PHE A 283 -6.85 -30.17 12.40
N GLU A 284 -7.40 -29.84 13.57
CA GLU A 284 -7.73 -28.46 13.92
C GLU A 284 -6.50 -27.61 14.23
N TRP A 285 -6.56 -26.32 13.86
CA TRP A 285 -5.58 -25.33 14.30
C TRP A 285 -5.61 -25.18 15.83
N ALA A 286 -4.44 -25.20 16.46
CA ALA A 286 -4.27 -25.07 17.91
C ALA A 286 -4.28 -23.61 18.40
N GLY A 287 -4.61 -22.66 17.53
CA GLY A 287 -4.51 -21.22 17.75
C GLY A 287 -3.63 -20.57 16.69
N PHE A 288 -3.00 -19.45 17.04
CA PHE A 288 -2.14 -18.68 16.15
C PHE A 288 -0.79 -18.39 16.84
N ALA A 289 0.28 -18.36 16.04
CA ALA A 289 1.61 -18.03 16.52
C ALA A 289 1.66 -16.54 16.93
N PRO A 290 2.44 -16.19 17.98
CA PRO A 290 2.70 -14.79 18.30
C PRO A 290 3.49 -14.11 17.17
N PHE A 291 3.27 -12.80 16.97
CA PHE A 291 3.96 -12.04 15.91
C PHE A 291 5.49 -12.05 16.05
N ALA A 292 6.01 -12.20 17.28
CA ALA A 292 7.44 -12.33 17.53
C ALA A 292 8.10 -13.55 16.84
N ASP A 293 7.31 -14.54 16.43
CA ASP A 293 7.80 -15.71 15.67
C ASP A 293 7.89 -15.40 14.16
N ASN A 294 7.26 -14.33 13.66
CA ASN A 294 7.34 -13.95 12.26
C ASN A 294 8.76 -13.42 11.93
N PRO A 295 9.30 -13.72 10.74
CA PRO A 295 10.57 -13.17 10.28
C PRO A 295 10.56 -11.64 10.29
N SER A 296 11.62 -11.05 10.81
CA SER A 296 11.77 -9.60 10.89
C SER A 296 13.23 -9.23 11.07
N CYS A 297 13.72 -8.20 10.38
CA CYS A 297 15.13 -7.81 10.47
C CYS A 297 15.23 -6.30 10.63
N VAL A 298 15.99 -5.84 11.62
CA VAL A 298 16.32 -4.42 11.81
C VAL A 298 17.83 -4.27 11.69
N ASN A 299 18.28 -3.35 10.84
CA ASN A 299 19.69 -3.03 10.60
C ASN A 299 20.59 -4.26 10.33
N PRO A 300 20.33 -5.02 9.25
CA PRO A 300 21.15 -6.18 8.91
C PRO A 300 22.61 -5.78 8.63
N LYS A 301 23.55 -6.64 9.04
CA LYS A 301 24.99 -6.41 8.87
C LYS A 301 25.44 -6.16 7.43
N GLN A 302 24.72 -6.74 6.45
CA GLN A 302 25.04 -6.55 5.03
C GLN A 302 24.71 -5.13 4.53
N GLY A 303 23.96 -4.36 5.31
CA GLY A 303 23.65 -2.96 5.04
C GLY A 303 22.54 -2.73 4.00
N TYR A 304 21.84 -3.77 3.57
CA TYR A 304 20.67 -3.66 2.72
C TYR A 304 19.65 -4.79 2.98
N LEU A 305 18.41 -4.56 2.57
CA LEU A 305 17.34 -5.55 2.43
C LEU A 305 16.89 -5.54 0.98
N ALA A 306 16.71 -6.70 0.37
CA ALA A 306 16.19 -6.84 -0.98
C ALA A 306 15.13 -7.93 -1.00
N GLN A 307 14.03 -7.68 -1.69
CA GLN A 307 12.91 -8.61 -1.74
C GLN A 307 12.24 -8.58 -3.10
N TRP A 308 11.88 -9.76 -3.61
CA TRP A 308 11.08 -9.91 -4.82
C TRP A 308 10.11 -11.10 -4.73
N ASN A 309 9.29 -11.10 -3.68
CA ASN A 309 8.44 -12.21 -3.23
C ASN A 309 9.16 -13.49 -2.82
N ASN A 310 10.49 -13.44 -2.62
CA ASN A 310 11.30 -14.54 -2.10
C ASN A 310 11.06 -14.79 -0.59
N GLN A 311 11.70 -15.84 -0.07
CA GLN A 311 11.50 -16.31 1.31
C GLN A 311 11.80 -15.18 2.31
N PRO A 312 10.93 -14.94 3.31
CA PRO A 312 11.12 -13.81 4.23
C PRO A 312 12.29 -14.02 5.20
N GLY A 313 12.56 -15.26 5.59
CA GLY A 313 13.71 -15.64 6.42
C GLY A 313 13.94 -17.15 6.39
N PRO A 314 15.13 -17.63 6.79
CA PRO A 314 15.46 -19.05 6.69
C PRO A 314 14.50 -19.94 7.49
N GLY A 315 14.14 -21.10 6.93
CA GLY A 315 13.22 -22.04 7.57
C GLY A 315 11.75 -21.67 7.49
N TRP A 316 11.40 -20.51 6.94
CA TRP A 316 9.99 -20.12 6.80
C TRP A 316 9.33 -20.82 5.61
N ARG A 317 8.12 -21.34 5.82
CA ARG A 317 7.40 -22.15 4.82
C ARG A 317 6.09 -21.51 4.39
N ASN A 318 5.66 -21.78 3.16
CA ASN A 318 4.39 -21.30 2.62
C ASN A 318 3.52 -22.39 1.98
N GLY A 319 3.64 -23.64 2.45
CA GLY A 319 2.73 -24.71 2.06
C GLY A 319 2.82 -25.03 0.58
N GLU A 320 1.69 -25.04 -0.12
CA GLU A 320 1.61 -25.51 -1.51
C GLU A 320 2.30 -24.60 -2.54
N ARG A 321 2.81 -23.44 -2.10
CA ARG A 321 3.52 -22.46 -2.94
C ARG A 321 5.05 -22.48 -2.75
N GLN A 322 5.57 -23.50 -2.07
CA GLN A 322 6.98 -23.56 -1.66
C GLN A 322 7.95 -23.61 -2.83
N SER A 323 7.52 -24.08 -4.00
CA SER A 323 8.36 -24.16 -5.20
C SER A 323 8.86 -22.80 -5.73
N GLY A 324 8.24 -21.69 -5.31
CA GLY A 324 8.74 -20.34 -5.61
C GLY A 324 9.87 -19.87 -4.67
N TRP A 325 10.11 -20.59 -3.57
CA TRP A 325 11.13 -20.29 -2.57
C TRP A 325 12.22 -21.36 -2.59
N GLY A 326 13.19 -21.14 -3.49
CA GLY A 326 14.39 -21.96 -3.65
C GLY A 326 15.64 -21.11 -3.91
N SER A 327 16.76 -21.79 -4.14
CA SER A 327 18.06 -21.19 -4.50
C SER A 327 18.02 -20.46 -5.84
N ALA A 328 17.25 -20.97 -6.81
CA ALA A 328 16.91 -20.20 -8.01
C ALA A 328 15.76 -19.23 -7.68
N ASN A 329 16.07 -17.95 -7.55
CA ASN A 329 15.06 -16.91 -7.33
C ASN A 329 15.40 -15.60 -8.07
N ARG A 330 14.37 -14.88 -8.57
CA ARG A 330 14.54 -13.61 -9.29
C ARG A 330 15.15 -12.48 -8.46
N VAL A 331 15.04 -12.52 -7.13
CA VAL A 331 15.62 -11.48 -6.24
C VAL A 331 17.15 -11.38 -6.40
N GLU A 332 17.80 -12.45 -6.86
CA GLU A 332 19.23 -12.48 -7.14
C GLU A 332 19.63 -11.45 -8.21
N ALA A 333 18.75 -11.11 -9.15
CA ALA A 333 19.02 -10.05 -10.13
C ALA A 333 19.23 -8.68 -9.47
N ILE A 334 18.56 -8.44 -8.34
CA ILE A 334 18.72 -7.23 -7.52
C ILE A 334 19.95 -7.38 -6.61
N MET A 335 20.08 -8.52 -5.94
CA MET A 335 21.18 -8.75 -4.99
C MET A 335 22.55 -8.73 -5.65
N ASP A 336 22.70 -9.29 -6.86
CA ASP A 336 23.96 -9.28 -7.62
C ASP A 336 24.44 -7.87 -7.98
N PHE A 337 23.51 -6.93 -8.12
CA PHE A 337 23.86 -5.54 -8.36
C PHE A 337 24.29 -4.83 -7.07
N LEU A 338 23.60 -5.09 -5.96
CA LEU A 338 23.82 -4.40 -4.68
C LEU A 338 25.01 -4.96 -3.88
N ALA A 339 25.16 -6.28 -3.83
CA ALA A 339 26.15 -6.95 -3.01
C ALA A 339 27.59 -6.43 -3.25
N PRO A 340 28.10 -6.36 -4.51
CA PRO A 340 29.46 -5.89 -4.77
C PRO A 340 29.64 -4.37 -4.63
N ASN A 341 28.58 -3.56 -4.64
CA ASN A 341 28.66 -2.11 -4.58
C ASN A 341 28.74 -1.62 -3.12
N PRO A 342 29.89 -1.12 -2.60
CA PRO A 342 30.00 -0.70 -1.21
C PRO A 342 29.40 0.68 -0.91
N ALA A 343 29.03 1.45 -1.95
CA ALA A 343 28.60 2.84 -1.84
C ALA A 343 27.47 3.11 -2.85
N VAL A 344 26.30 2.54 -2.58
CA VAL A 344 25.09 2.70 -3.39
C VAL A 344 24.60 4.15 -3.31
N ASN A 345 24.33 4.78 -4.45
CA ASN A 345 23.78 6.12 -4.52
C ASN A 345 22.31 6.13 -4.96
N PHE A 346 21.69 7.30 -5.02
CA PHE A 346 20.27 7.40 -5.34
C PHE A 346 19.94 6.99 -6.79
N SER A 347 20.85 7.27 -7.75
CA SER A 347 20.67 6.80 -9.15
C SER A 347 20.84 5.29 -9.30
N ASP A 348 21.62 4.64 -8.43
CA ASP A 348 21.73 3.18 -8.42
C ASP A 348 20.38 2.53 -8.12
N LEU A 349 19.51 3.15 -7.31
CA LEU A 349 18.16 2.63 -7.09
C LEU A 349 17.28 2.73 -8.34
N GLN A 350 17.44 3.77 -9.17
CA GLN A 350 16.77 3.86 -10.47
C GLN A 350 17.29 2.79 -11.42
N GLU A 351 18.59 2.51 -11.39
CA GLU A 351 19.21 1.45 -12.18
C GLU A 351 18.75 0.07 -11.72
N VAL A 352 18.50 -0.18 -10.43
CA VAL A 352 17.85 -1.41 -9.97
C VAL A 352 16.49 -1.59 -10.63
N VAL A 353 15.64 -0.54 -10.66
CA VAL A 353 14.32 -0.61 -11.30
C VAL A 353 14.45 -0.93 -12.79
N ARG A 354 15.37 -0.25 -13.49
CA ARG A 354 15.63 -0.48 -14.92
C ARG A 354 16.11 -1.89 -15.21
N ARG A 355 17.10 -2.36 -14.45
CA ARG A 355 17.68 -3.70 -14.63
C ARG A 355 16.66 -4.78 -14.30
N ALA A 356 15.97 -4.69 -13.17
CA ALA A 356 14.92 -5.65 -12.81
C ALA A 356 13.83 -5.71 -13.89
N GLY A 357 13.49 -4.56 -14.47
CA GLY A 357 12.49 -4.49 -15.53
C GLY A 357 12.88 -5.14 -16.86
N LEU A 358 14.17 -5.32 -17.15
CA LEU A 358 14.66 -5.77 -18.47
C LEU A 358 15.47 -7.08 -18.41
N ILE A 359 15.95 -7.49 -17.25
CA ILE A 359 16.82 -8.66 -17.12
C ILE A 359 16.04 -9.97 -17.27
N ASP A 360 16.64 -10.90 -18.01
CA ASP A 360 16.23 -12.31 -17.96
C ASP A 360 16.64 -12.91 -16.61
N VAL A 361 15.64 -13.14 -15.76
CA VAL A 361 15.83 -13.63 -14.38
C VAL A 361 16.31 -15.09 -14.31
N THR A 362 16.35 -15.81 -15.44
CA THR A 362 16.80 -17.20 -15.50
C THR A 362 18.25 -17.33 -15.98
N ALA A 363 18.72 -16.38 -16.79
CA ALA A 363 20.02 -16.46 -17.47
C ALA A 363 21.19 -16.69 -16.51
N LYS A 364 21.14 -16.12 -15.30
CA LYS A 364 22.15 -16.34 -14.24
C LYS A 364 22.41 -17.82 -13.97
N TYR A 365 21.37 -18.64 -13.99
CA TYR A 365 21.42 -20.03 -13.53
C TYR A 365 21.86 -21.01 -14.61
N PHE A 366 21.67 -20.67 -15.89
CA PHE A 366 21.80 -21.66 -16.96
C PHE A 366 22.77 -21.27 -18.08
N LYS A 367 22.93 -19.96 -18.33
CA LYS A 367 23.61 -19.48 -19.55
C LYS A 367 25.09 -19.88 -19.60
N GLU A 368 25.82 -19.68 -18.51
CA GLU A 368 27.27 -19.95 -18.51
C GLU A 368 27.57 -21.44 -18.61
N ASP A 369 26.77 -22.30 -17.97
CA ASP A 369 26.89 -23.75 -18.10
C ASP A 369 26.53 -24.23 -19.51
N LEU A 370 25.49 -23.66 -20.12
CA LEU A 370 25.13 -23.90 -21.52
C LEU A 370 26.30 -23.55 -22.43
N ILE A 371 26.89 -22.36 -22.26
CA ILE A 371 28.07 -21.91 -23.02
C ILE A 371 29.23 -22.89 -22.83
N ALA A 372 29.49 -23.33 -21.59
CA ALA A 372 30.58 -24.24 -21.27
C ALA A 372 30.39 -25.63 -21.92
N ALA A 373 29.18 -26.18 -21.90
CA ALA A 373 28.85 -27.44 -22.55
C ALA A 373 28.91 -27.33 -24.08
N ALA A 374 28.25 -26.32 -24.66
CA ALA A 374 28.17 -26.12 -26.11
C ALA A 374 29.53 -25.78 -26.74
N ALA A 375 30.43 -25.10 -26.03
CA ALA A 375 31.76 -24.78 -26.54
C ALA A 375 32.63 -26.02 -26.84
N LYS A 376 32.29 -27.18 -26.27
CA LYS A 376 32.97 -28.47 -26.50
C LYS A 376 32.56 -29.13 -27.82
N VAL A 377 31.50 -28.65 -28.47
CA VAL A 377 30.94 -29.23 -29.70
C VAL A 377 31.61 -28.63 -30.93
N ASP A 378 32.22 -29.46 -31.77
CA ASP A 378 32.85 -29.05 -33.04
C ASP A 378 31.80 -28.91 -34.16
N ASP A 379 30.89 -27.95 -34.00
CA ASP A 379 29.87 -27.58 -35.00
C ASP A 379 29.89 -26.05 -35.19
N PRO A 380 30.08 -25.54 -36.44
CA PRO A 380 30.15 -24.11 -36.70
C PRO A 380 28.93 -23.31 -36.25
N LYS A 381 27.72 -23.88 -36.36
CA LYS A 381 26.47 -23.24 -35.97
C LYS A 381 26.36 -23.16 -34.45
N VAL A 382 26.78 -24.22 -33.74
CA VAL A 382 26.88 -24.19 -32.27
C VAL A 382 27.90 -23.16 -31.80
N GLN A 383 29.07 -23.07 -32.45
CA GLN A 383 30.09 -22.07 -32.10
C GLN A 383 29.60 -20.63 -32.37
N GLN A 384 28.81 -20.42 -33.42
CA GLN A 384 28.14 -19.14 -33.67
C GLN A 384 27.13 -18.81 -32.56
N ALA A 385 26.29 -19.77 -32.16
CA ALA A 385 25.34 -19.60 -31.05
C ALA A 385 26.05 -19.26 -29.73
N VAL A 386 27.17 -19.95 -29.42
CA VAL A 386 28.00 -19.64 -28.25
C VAL A 386 28.53 -18.21 -28.29
N ALA A 387 28.95 -17.71 -29.47
CA ALA A 387 29.39 -16.32 -29.61
C ALA A 387 28.24 -15.34 -29.36
N GLN A 388 27.04 -15.63 -29.86
CA GLN A 388 25.85 -14.79 -29.62
C GLN A 388 25.43 -14.79 -28.14
N LEU A 389 25.43 -15.96 -27.49
CA LEU A 389 25.14 -16.07 -26.06
C LEU A 389 26.15 -15.25 -25.23
N ARG A 390 27.45 -15.33 -25.53
CA ARG A 390 28.48 -14.53 -24.85
C ARG A 390 28.33 -13.02 -25.06
N ALA A 391 27.84 -12.61 -26.23
CA ALA A 391 27.66 -11.20 -26.56
C ALA A 391 26.42 -10.58 -25.88
N TRP A 392 25.42 -11.40 -25.57
CA TRP A 392 24.23 -10.96 -24.85
C TRP A 392 24.56 -10.62 -23.39
N ASP A 393 24.04 -9.51 -22.89
CA ASP A 393 24.20 -9.01 -21.52
C ASP A 393 23.08 -9.44 -20.57
N ASN A 394 22.24 -10.38 -21.00
CA ASN A 394 21.06 -10.90 -20.29
C ASN A 394 19.85 -9.93 -20.28
N MET A 395 19.87 -8.82 -21.02
CA MET A 395 18.77 -7.86 -21.07
C MET A 395 17.84 -8.07 -22.27
N TRP A 396 16.55 -7.80 -22.07
CA TRP A 396 15.55 -7.56 -23.11
C TRP A 396 15.60 -6.08 -23.52
N ALA A 397 16.53 -5.74 -24.41
CA ALA A 397 16.71 -4.38 -24.88
C ALA A 397 16.16 -4.20 -26.31
N ASP A 398 15.51 -3.07 -26.55
CA ASP A 398 15.11 -2.54 -27.86
C ASP A 398 15.56 -1.06 -27.89
N VAL A 399 16.86 -0.86 -28.07
CA VAL A 399 17.48 0.47 -27.97
C VAL A 399 17.16 1.32 -29.20
N ASP A 400 17.05 0.71 -30.37
CA ASP A 400 16.76 1.41 -31.62
C ASP A 400 15.25 1.60 -31.89
N LYS A 401 14.40 0.99 -31.06
CA LYS A 401 12.94 1.08 -31.08
C LYS A 401 12.35 0.53 -32.39
N ASP A 402 12.97 -0.50 -32.97
CA ASP A 402 12.48 -1.15 -34.20
C ASP A 402 11.37 -2.19 -33.93
N GLY A 403 11.07 -2.46 -32.66
CA GLY A 403 10.06 -3.41 -32.22
C GLY A 403 10.56 -4.86 -32.12
N LYS A 404 11.88 -5.07 -32.15
CA LYS A 404 12.53 -6.35 -31.86
C LYS A 404 13.56 -6.17 -30.75
N TYR A 405 13.87 -7.27 -30.06
CA TYR A 405 15.00 -7.25 -29.13
C TYR A 405 16.33 -7.24 -29.90
N ASP A 406 17.31 -6.52 -29.38
CA ASP A 406 18.60 -6.24 -30.05
C ASP A 406 19.55 -7.46 -30.10
N SER A 407 19.26 -8.54 -29.37
CA SER A 407 20.19 -9.64 -29.12
C SER A 407 19.72 -10.97 -29.70
N VAL A 408 20.49 -11.53 -30.64
CA VAL A 408 20.33 -12.91 -31.10
C VAL A 408 20.58 -13.92 -29.97
N GLY A 409 21.53 -13.61 -29.06
CA GLY A 409 21.83 -14.46 -27.92
C GLY A 409 20.63 -14.66 -27.01
N GLN A 410 19.80 -13.63 -26.85
CA GLN A 410 18.53 -13.71 -26.13
C GLN A 410 17.56 -14.67 -26.81
N THR A 411 17.31 -14.52 -28.12
CA THR A 411 16.45 -15.41 -28.89
C THR A 411 16.87 -16.87 -28.79
N VAL A 412 18.18 -17.14 -28.91
CA VAL A 412 18.74 -18.50 -28.79
C VAL A 412 18.54 -19.05 -27.39
N TYR A 413 18.82 -18.27 -26.36
CA TYR A 413 18.71 -18.68 -24.97
C TYR A 413 17.26 -19.03 -24.59
N GLU A 414 16.30 -18.17 -24.94
CA GLU A 414 14.90 -18.39 -24.58
C GLU A 414 14.33 -19.64 -25.27
N LYS A 415 14.68 -19.83 -26.54
CA LYS A 415 14.28 -21.05 -27.26
C LYS A 415 14.93 -22.28 -26.67
N TRP A 416 16.20 -22.19 -26.28
CA TRP A 416 16.91 -23.27 -25.62
C TRP A 416 16.24 -23.64 -24.30
N LEU A 417 15.94 -22.69 -23.42
CA LEU A 417 15.38 -22.98 -22.10
C LEU A 417 14.01 -23.65 -22.21
N SER A 418 13.11 -23.13 -23.06
CA SER A 418 11.80 -23.76 -23.29
C SER A 418 11.91 -25.16 -23.91
N THR A 419 12.89 -25.38 -24.79
CA THR A 419 13.19 -26.70 -25.36
C THR A 419 13.71 -27.66 -24.29
N MET A 420 14.63 -27.20 -23.45
CA MET A 420 15.23 -27.97 -22.35
C MET A 420 14.18 -28.38 -21.31
N LEU A 421 13.32 -27.44 -20.89
CA LEU A 421 12.22 -27.71 -19.97
C LEU A 421 11.30 -28.80 -20.52
N ALA A 422 10.88 -28.66 -21.77
CA ALA A 422 10.01 -29.64 -22.41
C ALA A 422 10.69 -31.01 -22.58
N ALA A 423 11.97 -31.04 -22.95
CA ALA A 423 12.73 -32.28 -23.15
C ALA A 423 12.98 -33.03 -21.84
N THR A 424 13.04 -32.32 -20.71
CA THR A 424 13.38 -32.90 -19.39
C THR A 424 12.16 -33.41 -18.62
N PHE A 425 10.97 -32.82 -18.83
CA PHE A 425 9.83 -33.03 -17.91
C PHE A 425 8.52 -33.43 -18.59
N ARG A 426 8.38 -33.26 -19.91
CA ARG A 426 7.08 -33.41 -20.57
C ARG A 426 6.57 -34.84 -20.57
N ASP A 427 7.46 -35.83 -20.59
CA ASP A 427 7.10 -37.24 -20.57
C ASP A 427 6.54 -37.69 -19.21
N GLU A 428 7.04 -37.17 -18.08
CA GLU A 428 6.41 -37.46 -16.77
C GLU A 428 5.19 -36.58 -16.48
N PHE A 429 5.24 -35.29 -16.81
CA PHE A 429 4.25 -34.32 -16.33
C PHE A 429 3.20 -33.92 -17.37
N GLY A 430 3.37 -34.24 -18.65
CA GLY A 430 2.44 -33.83 -19.70
C GLY A 430 2.26 -32.32 -19.70
N GLU A 431 1.02 -31.83 -19.61
CA GLU A 431 0.69 -30.39 -19.57
C GLU A 431 0.56 -29.82 -18.15
N PHE A 432 0.94 -30.58 -17.11
CA PHE A 432 0.85 -30.10 -15.72
C PHE A 432 1.83 -28.96 -15.42
N LEU A 433 3.02 -29.02 -16.02
CA LEU A 433 4.02 -27.96 -15.91
C LEU A 433 3.97 -27.03 -17.13
N ASP A 434 4.28 -25.76 -16.90
CA ASP A 434 4.55 -24.80 -17.96
C ASP A 434 6.03 -24.90 -18.40
N TYR A 435 6.23 -25.14 -19.69
CA TYR A 435 7.55 -25.23 -20.33
C TYR A 435 7.90 -24.00 -21.16
N SER A 436 7.08 -22.95 -21.10
CA SER A 436 7.39 -21.67 -21.72
C SER A 436 8.60 -21.02 -21.04
N HIS A 437 9.29 -20.14 -21.77
CA HIS A 437 10.30 -19.28 -21.16
C HIS A 437 9.61 -18.32 -20.19
N PRO A 438 9.94 -18.31 -18.90
CA PRO A 438 9.25 -17.47 -17.96
C PRO A 438 9.70 -16.01 -18.10
N LEU A 439 8.79 -15.05 -17.86
CA LEU A 439 9.02 -13.63 -18.14
C LEU A 439 9.22 -12.79 -16.88
N ASP A 440 8.38 -13.03 -15.88
CA ASP A 440 8.24 -12.20 -14.70
C ASP A 440 8.80 -12.86 -13.43
N ASP A 441 8.80 -14.21 -13.38
CA ASP A 441 9.24 -15.00 -12.22
C ASP A 441 10.00 -16.27 -12.65
N ILE A 442 10.52 -17.04 -11.69
CA ILE A 442 11.04 -18.38 -11.95
C ILE A 442 9.89 -19.39 -11.79
N SER A 443 9.54 -20.08 -12.87
CA SER A 443 8.47 -21.09 -12.83
C SER A 443 8.89 -22.32 -12.03
N THR A 444 7.92 -23.09 -11.53
CA THR A 444 8.18 -24.37 -10.85
C THR A 444 9.09 -25.28 -11.70
N ALA A 445 8.81 -25.41 -13.00
CA ALA A 445 9.62 -26.22 -13.90
C ALA A 445 11.06 -25.68 -14.04
N THR A 446 11.24 -24.36 -14.07
CA THR A 446 12.56 -23.72 -14.16
C THR A 446 13.38 -23.93 -12.89
N ALA A 447 12.76 -23.76 -11.72
CA ALA A 447 13.44 -24.02 -10.45
C ALA A 447 13.78 -25.52 -10.27
N MET A 448 12.88 -26.42 -10.68
CA MET A 448 13.19 -27.85 -10.75
C MET A 448 14.36 -28.15 -11.68
N LEU A 449 14.39 -27.55 -12.88
CA LEU A 449 15.46 -27.76 -13.85
C LEU A 449 16.82 -27.37 -13.26
N TYR A 450 16.88 -26.28 -12.50
CA TYR A 450 18.10 -25.85 -11.81
C TYR A 450 18.64 -26.96 -10.90
N HIS A 451 17.80 -27.48 -10.00
CA HIS A 451 18.18 -28.56 -9.09
C HIS A 451 18.54 -29.86 -9.81
N VAL A 452 17.82 -30.22 -10.87
CA VAL A 452 18.09 -31.41 -11.69
C VAL A 452 19.47 -31.31 -12.35
N LEU A 453 19.83 -30.12 -12.85
CA LEU A 453 21.12 -29.90 -13.52
C LEU A 453 22.31 -29.78 -12.56
N GLU A 454 22.08 -29.34 -11.31
CA GLU A 454 23.07 -29.40 -10.23
C GLU A 454 23.33 -30.85 -9.76
N GLY A 455 22.36 -31.75 -9.95
CA GLY A 455 22.51 -33.17 -9.66
C GLY A 455 22.86 -33.45 -8.20
N GLY A 456 23.97 -34.14 -7.96
CA GLY A 456 24.41 -34.51 -6.61
C GLY A 456 24.91 -33.34 -5.74
N ASP A 457 25.21 -32.20 -6.35
CA ASP A 457 25.64 -30.99 -5.65
C ASP A 457 24.46 -30.08 -5.25
N SER A 458 23.26 -30.39 -5.74
CA SER A 458 22.03 -29.66 -5.40
C SER A 458 21.71 -29.75 -3.90
N SER A 459 21.21 -28.65 -3.34
CA SER A 459 20.59 -28.62 -2.00
C SER A 459 19.30 -29.45 -1.94
N LEU A 460 18.68 -29.70 -3.10
CA LEU A 460 17.49 -30.51 -3.31
C LEU A 460 17.73 -31.51 -4.45
N PRO A 461 18.47 -32.61 -4.22
CA PRO A 461 18.66 -33.62 -5.24
C PRO A 461 17.31 -34.23 -5.67
N ALA A 462 17.08 -34.29 -6.98
CA ALA A 462 15.85 -34.84 -7.53
C ALA A 462 15.70 -36.34 -7.17
N HIS A 463 14.47 -36.75 -6.84
CA HIS A 463 14.14 -38.15 -6.53
C HIS A 463 13.96 -39.01 -7.80
N VAL A 464 13.76 -38.37 -8.94
CA VAL A 464 13.67 -38.98 -10.27
C VAL A 464 14.84 -38.48 -11.11
N ASP A 465 15.47 -39.38 -11.85
CA ASP A 465 16.50 -39.04 -12.81
C ASP A 465 15.85 -38.62 -14.14
N TYR A 466 15.43 -37.35 -14.19
CA TYR A 466 14.75 -36.74 -15.33
C TYR A 466 15.64 -36.59 -16.58
N LEU A 467 16.95 -36.73 -16.44
CA LEU A 467 17.89 -36.59 -17.56
C LEU A 467 18.20 -37.94 -18.23
N ALA A 468 17.90 -39.06 -17.58
CA ALA A 468 18.29 -40.38 -18.06
C ALA A 468 17.81 -40.65 -19.51
N PRO A 469 18.68 -41.14 -20.40
CA PRO A 469 20.05 -41.63 -20.16
C PRO A 469 21.15 -40.57 -20.35
N LEU A 470 20.82 -39.30 -20.53
CA LEU A 470 21.76 -38.22 -20.82
C LEU A 470 22.44 -37.70 -19.55
N THR A 471 23.67 -37.23 -19.71
CA THR A 471 24.30 -36.33 -18.74
C THR A 471 23.73 -34.91 -18.87
N ALA A 472 23.95 -34.07 -17.85
CA ALA A 472 23.52 -32.68 -17.89
C ALA A 472 24.14 -31.88 -19.05
N ASP A 473 25.41 -32.13 -19.41
CA ASP A 473 26.06 -31.50 -20.57
C ASP A 473 25.45 -31.98 -21.90
N GLU A 474 25.17 -33.28 -22.04
CA GLU A 474 24.51 -33.84 -23.22
C GLU A 474 23.10 -33.27 -23.38
N ALA A 475 22.30 -33.22 -22.32
CA ALA A 475 20.95 -32.67 -22.36
C ALA A 475 20.94 -31.18 -22.72
N ARG A 476 21.88 -30.38 -22.19
CA ARG A 476 22.06 -28.96 -22.56
C ARG A 476 22.34 -28.82 -24.06
N VAL A 477 23.28 -29.62 -24.59
CA VAL A 477 23.72 -29.57 -26.00
C VAL A 477 22.63 -30.07 -26.94
N ASP A 478 21.99 -31.19 -26.64
CA ASP A 478 20.92 -31.76 -27.48
C ASP A 478 19.73 -30.80 -27.58
N SER A 479 19.35 -30.18 -26.45
CA SER A 479 18.31 -29.14 -26.43
C SER A 479 18.72 -27.88 -27.21
N LEU A 480 20.01 -27.51 -27.20
CA LEU A 480 20.52 -26.40 -28.00
C LEU A 480 20.43 -26.70 -29.49
N LEU A 481 20.86 -27.89 -29.92
CA LEU A 481 20.76 -28.30 -31.32
C LEU A 481 19.30 -28.29 -31.80
N ALA A 482 18.37 -28.79 -30.98
CA ALA A 482 16.95 -28.75 -31.27
C ALA A 482 16.41 -27.31 -31.35
N ALA A 483 16.81 -26.43 -30.43
CA ALA A 483 16.45 -25.01 -30.44
C ALA A 483 16.97 -24.29 -31.70
N LEU A 484 18.23 -24.51 -32.07
CA LEU A 484 18.85 -23.93 -33.27
C LEU A 484 18.19 -24.43 -34.56
N ALA A 485 17.75 -25.70 -34.61
CA ALA A 485 17.00 -26.23 -35.74
C ALA A 485 15.60 -25.59 -35.83
N ALA A 486 14.93 -25.39 -34.70
CA ALA A 486 13.63 -24.73 -34.67
C ALA A 486 13.71 -23.25 -35.08
N LEU A 487 14.71 -22.52 -34.59
CA LEU A 487 14.93 -21.11 -34.97
C LEU A 487 15.29 -20.96 -36.44
N GLU A 488 16.12 -21.86 -37.00
CA GLU A 488 16.42 -21.84 -38.44
C GLU A 488 15.17 -22.10 -39.28
N ALA A 489 14.27 -22.98 -38.83
CA ALA A 489 13.01 -23.22 -39.52
C ALA A 489 12.07 -22.00 -39.48
N GLU A 490 12.14 -21.19 -38.42
CA GLU A 490 11.31 -20.01 -38.22
C GLU A 490 11.84 -18.76 -38.93
N TYR A 491 13.13 -18.47 -38.79
CA TYR A 491 13.77 -17.24 -39.26
C TYR A 491 14.62 -17.42 -40.53
N GLY A 492 14.96 -18.68 -40.88
CA GLY A 492 15.89 -19.00 -41.95
C GLY A 492 17.33 -19.24 -41.48
N PRO A 493 18.25 -19.53 -42.42
CA PRO A 493 19.59 -20.03 -42.11
C PRO A 493 20.55 -18.99 -41.54
N ASP A 494 20.25 -17.69 -41.69
CA ASP A 494 21.11 -16.62 -41.18
C ASP A 494 20.76 -16.29 -39.73
N MET A 495 21.59 -16.78 -38.81
CA MET A 495 21.43 -16.56 -37.37
C MET A 495 21.48 -15.07 -36.97
N SER A 496 22.10 -14.20 -37.77
CA SER A 496 22.16 -12.77 -37.46
C SER A 496 20.80 -12.05 -37.56
N GLU A 497 19.81 -12.68 -38.21
CA GLU A 497 18.45 -12.14 -38.38
C GLU A 497 17.46 -12.66 -37.32
N TRP A 498 17.90 -13.51 -36.40
CA TRP A 498 17.05 -14.18 -35.40
C TRP A 498 16.72 -13.26 -34.21
N LEU A 499 16.01 -12.17 -34.49
CA LEU A 499 15.58 -11.20 -33.49
C LEU A 499 14.09 -11.39 -33.20
N THR A 500 13.77 -11.66 -31.93
CA THR A 500 12.38 -11.83 -31.47
C THR A 500 11.69 -10.47 -31.35
N ARG A 501 10.39 -10.43 -31.65
CA ARG A 501 9.59 -9.22 -31.47
C ARG A 501 9.52 -8.87 -29.99
N VAL A 502 9.60 -7.58 -29.65
CA VAL A 502 9.42 -7.14 -28.28
C VAL A 502 8.06 -7.57 -27.74
N ARG A 503 8.04 -7.93 -26.46
CA ARG A 503 6.80 -8.18 -25.73
C ARG A 503 6.22 -6.85 -25.28
N THR A 504 4.91 -6.79 -25.09
CA THR A 504 4.23 -5.58 -24.61
C THR A 504 3.65 -5.78 -23.21
N GLY A 505 3.68 -4.70 -22.42
CA GLY A 505 2.89 -4.55 -21.21
C GLY A 505 1.67 -3.69 -21.54
N ASP A 506 0.47 -4.24 -21.30
CA ASP A 506 -0.78 -3.61 -21.70
C ASP A 506 -1.50 -2.99 -20.51
N PHE A 507 -1.84 -1.71 -20.63
CA PHE A 507 -2.76 -0.98 -19.76
C PHE A 507 -4.20 -1.24 -20.21
N VAL A 508 -4.95 -2.02 -19.45
CA VAL A 508 -6.28 -2.51 -19.83
C VAL A 508 -7.42 -1.87 -19.04
N SER A 509 -8.63 -1.83 -19.61
CA SER A 509 -9.83 -1.26 -18.96
C SER A 509 -10.57 -2.21 -18.01
N MET A 510 -10.02 -3.42 -17.84
CA MET A 510 -10.52 -4.47 -16.97
C MET A 510 -9.74 -4.47 -15.65
N ASN A 511 -10.45 -4.59 -14.52
CA ASN A 511 -9.80 -4.80 -13.24
C ASN A 511 -9.41 -6.26 -13.05
N PHE A 512 -8.61 -6.54 -12.02
CA PHE A 512 -8.08 -7.86 -11.70
C PHE A 512 -9.12 -8.96 -11.37
N LEU A 513 -10.40 -8.60 -11.28
CA LEU A 513 -11.51 -9.55 -11.15
C LEU A 513 -12.16 -9.87 -12.50
N GLY A 514 -11.61 -9.35 -13.60
CA GLY A 514 -12.21 -9.44 -14.93
C GLY A 514 -13.48 -8.61 -15.06
N ILE A 515 -13.61 -7.51 -14.31
CA ILE A 515 -14.77 -6.61 -14.38
C ILE A 515 -14.33 -5.30 -15.08
N PRO A 516 -15.08 -4.79 -16.07
CA PRO A 516 -14.78 -3.50 -16.68
C PRO A 516 -14.82 -2.40 -15.63
N GLN A 517 -13.70 -1.70 -15.44
CA GLN A 517 -13.60 -0.52 -14.58
C GLN A 517 -13.62 0.79 -15.37
N SER A 518 -13.42 0.70 -16.69
CA SER A 518 -13.62 1.82 -17.60
C SER A 518 -14.07 1.31 -18.98
N PHE A 519 -14.49 2.26 -19.83
CA PHE A 519 -14.63 2.05 -21.27
C PHE A 519 -13.56 2.86 -22.03
N GLY A 520 -12.46 3.19 -21.34
CA GLY A 520 -11.38 4.03 -21.85
C GLY A 520 -10.48 3.33 -22.85
N GLU A 521 -9.50 4.08 -23.35
CA GLU A 521 -8.45 3.54 -24.23
C GLU A 521 -7.55 2.54 -23.50
N THR A 522 -6.99 1.61 -24.26
CA THR A 522 -5.92 0.72 -23.81
C THR A 522 -4.61 1.22 -24.38
N TYR A 523 -3.52 1.11 -23.60
CA TYR A 523 -2.18 1.50 -24.04
C TYR A 523 -1.26 0.28 -24.00
N SER A 524 -0.31 0.21 -24.91
CA SER A 524 0.73 -0.83 -24.92
C SER A 524 2.09 -0.16 -24.91
N ILE A 525 2.95 -0.59 -23.98
CA ILE A 525 4.36 -0.21 -23.92
C ILE A 525 5.21 -1.46 -24.08
N ILE A 526 6.52 -1.33 -24.28
CA ILE A 526 7.43 -2.48 -24.14
C ILE A 526 7.27 -3.10 -22.75
N PHE A 527 7.25 -4.43 -22.67
CA PHE A 527 7.12 -5.13 -21.40
C PHE A 527 8.27 -4.78 -20.47
N GLN A 528 7.96 -4.44 -19.22
CA GLN A 528 8.93 -4.14 -18.18
C GLN A 528 8.52 -4.93 -16.93
N ASN A 529 9.37 -5.85 -16.46
CA ASN A 529 9.15 -6.60 -15.22
C ASN A 529 9.42 -5.73 -13.97
N ARG A 530 8.62 -4.66 -13.83
CA ARG A 530 8.77 -3.63 -12.78
C ARG A 530 7.44 -3.35 -12.09
N GLY A 531 7.50 -2.54 -11.04
CA GLY A 531 6.34 -2.05 -10.28
C GLY A 531 5.31 -1.35 -11.17
N THR A 532 4.02 -1.59 -10.93
CA THR A 532 2.91 -0.82 -11.52
C THR A 532 3.07 0.68 -11.24
N GLN A 533 3.62 0.99 -10.06
CA GLN A 533 4.27 2.27 -9.76
C GLN A 533 5.68 1.98 -9.24
N ASN A 534 6.53 3.00 -9.27
CA ASN A 534 7.78 2.98 -8.51
C ASN A 534 7.91 4.27 -7.69
N HIS A 535 8.44 4.15 -6.48
CA HIS A 535 8.85 5.29 -5.67
C HIS A 535 10.21 5.01 -5.05
N LEU A 536 11.00 6.07 -4.95
CA LEU A 536 12.34 6.07 -4.43
C LEU A 536 12.45 7.20 -3.42
N VAL A 537 12.97 6.91 -2.24
CA VAL A 537 13.06 7.87 -1.14
C VAL A 537 14.47 7.84 -0.57
N ARG A 538 15.05 9.03 -0.36
CA ARG A 538 16.30 9.23 0.36
C ARG A 538 16.01 10.02 1.63
N LEU A 539 16.48 9.51 2.76
CA LEU A 539 16.14 10.02 4.09
C LEU A 539 17.39 10.58 4.76
N SER A 540 17.44 11.89 4.91
CA SER A 540 18.52 12.58 5.60
C SER A 540 18.00 13.37 6.80
N ALA A 541 18.89 13.64 7.76
CA ALA A 541 18.57 14.52 8.88
C ALA A 541 18.23 15.96 8.46
N GLU A 542 18.56 16.35 7.22
CA GLU A 542 18.30 17.68 6.64
C GLU A 542 16.99 17.72 5.86
N GLY A 543 16.42 16.55 5.52
CA GLY A 543 15.11 16.41 4.87
C GLY A 543 14.96 15.11 4.08
N VAL A 544 13.72 14.79 3.73
CA VAL A 544 13.37 13.63 2.90
C VAL A 544 13.18 14.08 1.46
N VAL A 545 13.79 13.34 0.52
CA VAL A 545 13.60 13.53 -0.93
C VAL A 545 12.96 12.27 -1.50
N GLY A 546 11.74 12.41 -2.03
CA GLY A 546 11.01 11.34 -2.70
C GLY A 546 10.79 11.66 -4.18
N VAL A 547 10.86 10.63 -5.02
CA VAL A 547 10.38 10.67 -6.41
C VAL A 547 9.51 9.45 -6.68
N ASN A 548 8.50 9.57 -7.53
CA ASN A 548 7.69 8.44 -7.96
C ASN A 548 7.25 8.54 -9.42
N ILE A 549 6.60 7.48 -9.88
CA ILE A 549 5.83 7.48 -11.12
C ILE A 549 4.62 6.56 -10.96
N ASN A 550 3.41 7.05 -11.27
CA ASN A 550 2.14 6.33 -11.14
C ASN A 550 1.34 6.39 -12.46
N PRO A 551 1.66 5.54 -13.44
CA PRO A 551 0.98 5.53 -14.74
C PRO A 551 -0.45 4.96 -14.64
N PRO A 552 -1.31 5.22 -15.65
CA PRO A 552 -1.06 6.10 -16.79
C PRO A 552 -1.14 7.59 -16.41
N GLY A 553 -1.87 7.93 -15.34
CA GLY A 553 -2.10 9.28 -14.85
C GLY A 553 -2.92 9.25 -13.56
N GLN A 554 -3.07 10.41 -12.90
CA GLN A 554 -3.76 10.51 -11.62
C GLN A 554 -5.29 10.41 -11.72
N SER A 555 -5.87 10.85 -12.84
CA SER A 555 -7.32 11.00 -13.00
C SER A 555 -7.91 9.93 -13.90
N GLY A 556 -8.95 9.24 -13.43
CA GLY A 556 -9.75 8.35 -14.27
C GLY A 556 -10.92 9.03 -14.98
N PHE A 557 -11.06 10.35 -14.85
CA PHE A 557 -12.28 11.06 -15.22
C PHE A 557 -12.41 11.26 -16.74
N VAL A 558 -13.60 10.96 -17.25
CA VAL A 558 -14.03 11.27 -18.62
C VAL A 558 -15.31 12.09 -18.53
N ALA A 559 -15.30 13.29 -19.10
CA ALA A 559 -16.46 14.17 -19.10
C ALA A 559 -17.63 13.53 -19.89
N PRO A 560 -18.89 13.93 -19.65
CA PRO A 560 -20.02 13.46 -20.45
C PRO A 560 -19.90 13.75 -21.96
N SER A 561 -19.08 14.73 -22.35
CA SER A 561 -18.72 15.04 -23.74
C SER A 561 -17.79 14.00 -24.38
N GLY A 562 -17.16 13.13 -23.58
CA GLY A 562 -16.07 12.24 -23.98
C GLY A 562 -14.68 12.82 -23.79
N GLU A 563 -14.55 14.06 -23.31
CA GLU A 563 -13.26 14.70 -23.06
C GLU A 563 -12.54 14.06 -21.86
N LEU A 564 -11.29 13.65 -22.07
CA LEU A 564 -10.43 13.10 -21.02
C LEU A 564 -9.90 14.22 -20.13
N ASN A 565 -9.76 13.96 -18.83
CA ASN A 565 -9.06 14.88 -17.93
C ASN A 565 -7.59 15.06 -18.37
N PRO A 566 -6.97 16.26 -18.19
CA PRO A 566 -5.56 16.46 -18.53
C PRO A 566 -4.60 15.46 -17.87
N HIS A 567 -4.93 14.96 -16.68
CA HIS A 567 -4.13 13.97 -15.95
C HIS A 567 -4.61 12.53 -16.15
N TYR A 568 -5.21 12.23 -17.30
CA TYR A 568 -5.71 10.87 -17.61
C TYR A 568 -4.59 9.89 -17.94
N SER A 569 -3.59 10.33 -18.71
CA SER A 569 -2.48 9.51 -19.19
C SER A 569 -1.14 10.26 -19.31
N ASP A 570 -1.00 11.39 -18.61
CA ASP A 570 0.16 12.29 -18.65
C ASP A 570 1.45 11.72 -18.03
N GLN A 571 1.38 10.56 -17.37
CA GLN A 571 2.52 9.87 -16.77
C GLN A 571 2.99 8.64 -17.58
N LEU A 572 2.31 8.29 -18.67
CA LEU A 572 2.62 7.08 -19.44
C LEU A 572 4.00 7.15 -20.11
N GLU A 573 4.32 8.28 -20.76
CA GLU A 573 5.61 8.48 -21.43
C GLU A 573 6.78 8.52 -20.42
N LEU A 574 6.58 9.18 -19.27
CA LEU A 574 7.56 9.20 -18.18
C LEU A 574 7.84 7.77 -17.69
N TYR A 575 6.80 6.98 -17.49
CA TYR A 575 6.93 5.59 -17.06
C TYR A 575 7.69 4.74 -18.08
N GLU A 576 7.35 4.83 -19.37
CA GLU A 576 8.03 4.11 -20.44
C GLU A 576 9.53 4.46 -20.53
N ASN A 577 9.87 5.74 -20.30
CA ASN A 577 11.23 6.27 -20.41
C ASN A 577 12.05 6.22 -19.10
N TRP A 578 11.56 5.54 -18.06
CA TRP A 578 12.24 5.43 -16.74
C TRP A 578 12.42 6.77 -16.01
N GLU A 579 11.51 7.71 -16.24
CA GLU A 579 11.50 9.04 -15.64
C GLU A 579 10.55 9.09 -14.43
N TYR A 580 10.84 10.02 -13.51
CA TYR A 580 10.13 10.16 -12.24
C TYR A 580 9.78 11.62 -11.99
N LYS A 581 8.68 11.84 -11.27
CA LYS A 581 8.25 13.15 -10.76
C LYS A 581 8.53 13.25 -9.25
N PRO A 582 8.68 14.46 -8.69
CA PRO A 582 8.90 14.63 -7.26
C PRO A 582 7.67 14.27 -6.43
N MET A 583 7.89 13.74 -5.22
CA MET A 583 6.87 13.53 -4.20
C MET A 583 6.85 14.74 -3.26
N LEU A 584 5.91 15.65 -3.48
CA LEU A 584 5.86 16.92 -2.73
C LEU A 584 5.17 16.72 -1.37
N LEU A 585 5.89 17.02 -0.28
CA LEU A 585 5.38 16.90 1.09
C LEU A 585 5.22 18.26 1.78
N LYS A 586 6.20 19.15 1.66
CA LYS A 586 6.20 20.44 2.38
C LYS A 586 5.12 21.36 1.83
N ASP A 587 4.40 22.04 2.71
CA ASP A 587 3.34 22.99 2.34
C ASP A 587 3.82 24.04 1.33
N GLU A 588 5.06 24.52 1.44
CA GLU A 588 5.64 25.50 0.51
C GLU A 588 5.85 24.93 -0.91
N ASP A 589 6.31 23.68 -1.00
CA ASP A 589 6.55 22.99 -2.27
C ASP A 589 5.22 22.64 -2.93
N VAL A 590 4.27 22.08 -2.16
CA VAL A 590 2.90 21.82 -2.63
C VAL A 590 2.23 23.12 -3.08
N ALA A 591 2.40 24.20 -2.31
CA ALA A 591 1.81 25.49 -2.66
C ALA A 591 2.40 26.07 -3.94
N ALA A 592 3.71 25.92 -4.16
CA ALA A 592 4.41 26.41 -5.33
C ALA A 592 4.04 25.64 -6.62
N ASP A 593 3.77 24.35 -6.51
CA ASP A 593 3.42 23.47 -7.63
C ASP A 593 1.90 23.28 -7.83
N ALA A 594 1.06 23.93 -7.00
CA ALA A 594 -0.39 23.75 -7.04
C ALA A 594 -1.02 24.29 -8.34
N GLU A 595 -1.58 23.40 -9.16
CA GLU A 595 -2.38 23.78 -10.33
C GLU A 595 -3.78 24.31 -9.97
N SER A 596 -4.38 23.81 -8.89
CA SER A 596 -5.68 24.25 -8.38
C SER A 596 -5.81 24.02 -6.88
N ARG A 597 -6.75 24.73 -6.23
CA ARG A 597 -7.06 24.57 -4.80
C ARG A 597 -8.56 24.67 -4.57
N GLU A 598 -9.09 23.75 -3.78
CA GLU A 598 -10.49 23.76 -3.33
C GLU A 598 -10.56 23.62 -1.82
N ARG A 599 -11.46 24.37 -1.18
CA ARG A 599 -11.73 24.29 0.26
C ARG A 599 -13.14 23.77 0.48
N LEU A 600 -13.24 22.56 1.02
CA LEU A 600 -14.51 21.92 1.34
C LEU A 600 -14.90 22.20 2.80
N PHE A 601 -16.15 22.61 3.02
CA PHE A 601 -16.69 22.83 4.36
C PHE A 601 -17.69 21.72 4.68
N TYR A 602 -17.30 20.79 5.54
CA TYR A 602 -18.20 19.75 6.07
C TYR A 602 -18.75 20.22 7.42
N PRO A 603 -20.04 20.60 7.51
CA PRO A 603 -20.62 20.95 8.79
C PRO A 603 -20.65 19.69 9.67
N LEU A 604 -20.00 19.74 10.83
CA LEU A 604 -20.09 18.69 11.85
C LEU A 604 -21.50 18.71 12.44
N GLN A 605 -22.45 18.01 11.79
CA GLN A 605 -23.87 17.95 12.14
C GLN A 605 -24.56 19.33 12.04
N GLU A 606 -25.84 19.37 11.63
CA GLU A 606 -26.61 20.60 11.79
C GLU A 606 -26.73 20.87 13.29
N ALA A 607 -26.04 21.89 13.79
CA ALA A 607 -26.28 22.44 15.12
C ALA A 607 -27.67 23.10 15.13
N ALA A 608 -28.72 22.29 15.18
CA ALA A 608 -30.11 22.74 15.28
C ALA A 608 -30.43 22.97 16.78
N PHE A 609 -30.35 24.22 17.21
CA PHE A 609 -30.74 24.60 18.57
C PHE A 609 -32.25 24.92 18.62
N PRO A 610 -33.05 24.28 19.49
CA PRO A 610 -34.50 24.49 19.55
C PRO A 610 -34.92 25.94 19.83
N ASP A 611 -34.07 26.72 20.51
CA ASP A 611 -34.29 28.12 20.86
C ASP A 611 -33.72 29.12 19.84
N VAL A 612 -33.19 28.64 18.71
CA VAL A 612 -32.69 29.46 17.60
C VAL A 612 -33.36 29.02 16.29
N PRO A 613 -34.66 29.31 16.09
CA PRO A 613 -35.33 29.00 14.82
C PRO A 613 -34.73 29.81 13.66
N ALA A 614 -34.99 29.38 12.41
CA ALA A 614 -34.51 30.06 11.20
C ALA A 614 -34.90 31.56 11.10
N THR A 615 -35.95 31.97 11.81
CA THR A 615 -36.40 33.38 11.90
C THR A 615 -35.65 34.21 12.95
N HIS A 616 -34.79 33.59 13.77
CA HIS A 616 -34.05 34.27 14.82
C HIS A 616 -32.95 35.17 14.22
N ARG A 617 -32.80 36.39 14.74
CA ARG A 617 -31.84 37.40 14.21
C ARG A 617 -30.37 36.95 14.20
N PHE A 618 -30.02 35.95 15.01
CA PHE A 618 -28.66 35.39 15.10
C PHE A 618 -28.57 33.99 14.49
N TYR A 619 -29.62 33.50 13.82
CA TYR A 619 -29.69 32.12 13.31
C TYR A 619 -28.50 31.76 12.42
N GLU A 620 -28.26 32.55 11.36
CA GLU A 620 -27.17 32.25 10.41
C GLU A 620 -25.80 32.24 11.09
N ALA A 621 -25.54 33.20 11.98
CA ALA A 621 -24.28 33.30 12.69
C ALA A 621 -24.06 32.11 13.64
N ILE A 622 -25.08 31.75 14.43
CA ILE A 622 -25.02 30.63 15.37
C ILE A 622 -24.89 29.30 14.62
N ARG A 623 -25.65 29.12 13.53
CA ARG A 623 -25.55 27.95 12.65
C ARG A 623 -24.16 27.83 12.05
N TYR A 624 -23.63 28.91 11.46
CA TYR A 624 -22.34 28.93 10.80
C TYR A 624 -21.18 28.58 11.74
N LEU A 625 -21.19 29.14 12.96
CA LEU A 625 -20.15 28.89 13.97
C LEU A 625 -20.33 27.53 14.64
N GLY A 626 -21.57 27.10 14.87
CA GLY A 626 -21.89 25.78 15.43
C GLY A 626 -21.44 24.65 14.52
N GLN A 627 -21.66 24.79 13.21
CA GLN A 627 -21.19 23.83 12.18
C GLN A 627 -19.67 23.68 12.13
N ARG A 628 -18.92 24.69 12.59
CA ARG A 628 -17.45 24.68 12.66
C ARG A 628 -16.91 24.25 14.03
N GLY A 629 -17.78 23.86 14.97
CA GLY A 629 -17.38 23.51 16.34
C GLY A 629 -16.88 24.69 17.19
N ILE A 630 -16.99 25.92 16.69
CA ILE A 630 -16.49 27.15 17.37
C ILE A 630 -17.38 27.49 18.57
N VAL A 631 -18.70 27.29 18.44
CA VAL A 631 -19.67 27.50 19.52
C VAL A 631 -20.54 26.26 19.72
N GLY A 632 -20.91 25.98 20.97
CA GLY A 632 -21.80 24.87 21.34
C GLY A 632 -22.99 25.33 22.19
N GLY A 633 -24.00 24.48 22.30
CA GLY A 633 -25.15 24.67 23.18
C GLY A 633 -24.91 24.17 24.60
N TYR A 634 -25.90 24.37 25.47
CA TYR A 634 -25.94 23.80 26.81
C TYR A 634 -26.35 22.33 26.78
N ALA A 635 -26.17 21.65 27.92
CA ALA A 635 -26.54 20.25 28.09
C ALA A 635 -28.06 19.97 27.90
N ASP A 636 -28.90 21.01 28.01
CA ASP A 636 -30.35 20.92 27.76
C ASP A 636 -30.72 21.06 26.26
N GLY A 637 -29.72 21.18 25.38
CA GLY A 637 -29.90 21.29 23.93
C GLY A 637 -30.12 22.72 23.41
N ARG A 638 -30.25 23.73 24.28
CA ARG A 638 -30.42 25.14 23.87
C ARG A 638 -29.09 25.81 23.55
N TYR A 639 -29.10 26.84 22.72
CA TYR A 639 -27.95 27.73 22.54
C TYR A 639 -27.91 28.85 23.58
N GLY A 640 -29.05 29.43 23.96
CA GLY A 640 -29.16 30.62 24.82
C GLY A 640 -28.64 31.91 24.17
N PRO A 641 -29.21 32.37 23.04
CA PRO A 641 -28.68 33.53 22.29
C PRO A 641 -28.71 34.85 23.07
N ASP A 642 -29.60 34.98 24.05
CA ASP A 642 -29.76 36.19 24.88
C ASP A 642 -29.03 36.10 26.22
N ASP A 643 -28.40 34.95 26.53
CA ASP A 643 -27.69 34.80 27.79
C ASP A 643 -26.38 35.60 27.77
N PRO A 644 -25.98 36.21 28.90
CA PRO A 644 -24.67 36.81 29.09
C PRO A 644 -23.53 35.84 28.77
N VAL A 645 -22.43 36.38 28.25
CA VAL A 645 -21.24 35.60 27.90
C VAL A 645 -20.03 36.08 28.70
N LYS A 646 -19.23 35.13 29.18
CA LYS A 646 -18.05 35.41 30.01
C LYS A 646 -16.85 35.79 29.15
N ARG A 647 -15.96 36.63 29.68
CA ARG A 647 -14.74 37.07 28.99
C ARG A 647 -13.86 35.91 28.51
N ALA A 648 -13.68 34.88 29.33
CA ALA A 648 -12.92 33.69 28.94
C ALA A 648 -13.61 32.88 27.83
N GLN A 649 -14.95 32.87 27.78
CA GLN A 649 -15.69 32.21 26.69
C GLN A 649 -15.46 32.94 25.37
N VAL A 650 -15.44 34.28 25.37
CA VAL A 650 -15.13 35.06 24.16
C VAL A 650 -13.68 34.88 23.71
N ALA A 651 -12.72 34.80 24.64
CA ALA A 651 -11.32 34.50 24.31
C ALA A 651 -11.19 33.16 23.59
N LYS A 652 -11.79 32.10 24.14
CA LYS A 652 -11.87 30.79 23.50
C LYS A 652 -12.49 30.86 22.11
N ILE A 653 -13.63 31.53 21.97
CA ILE A 653 -14.33 31.65 20.68
C ILE A 653 -13.46 32.41 19.65
N ALA A 654 -12.79 33.50 20.05
CA ALA A 654 -11.94 34.28 19.18
C ALA A 654 -10.71 33.48 18.70
N VAL A 655 -10.06 32.75 19.61
CA VAL A 655 -8.92 31.87 19.28
C VAL A 655 -9.35 30.76 18.31
N LEU A 656 -10.45 30.06 18.60
CA LEU A 656 -10.95 29.00 17.72
C LEU A 656 -11.46 29.50 16.36
N ALA A 657 -11.93 30.75 16.29
CA ALA A 657 -12.50 31.31 15.07
C ALA A 657 -11.44 31.94 14.16
N LEU A 658 -10.63 32.85 14.70
CA LEU A 658 -9.89 33.85 13.92
C LEU A 658 -8.35 33.73 14.04
N ALA A 659 -7.83 32.86 14.91
CA ALA A 659 -6.39 32.64 15.05
C ALA A 659 -6.01 31.29 14.43
N HIS A 660 -5.03 31.28 13.53
CA HIS A 660 -4.38 30.05 13.09
C HIS A 660 -3.61 29.48 14.29
N HIS A 661 -3.93 28.25 14.70
CA HIS A 661 -3.27 27.58 15.81
C HIS A 661 -2.08 26.79 15.27
N ASP A 662 -0.89 27.39 15.34
CA ASP A 662 0.33 26.77 14.80
C ASP A 662 1.29 26.24 15.87
N GLU A 663 1.12 26.53 17.16
CA GLU A 663 1.94 25.95 18.25
C GLU A 663 1.20 25.99 19.60
N GLU A 664 1.40 24.99 20.46
CA GLU A 664 0.90 25.01 21.85
C GLU A 664 1.64 26.07 22.68
N VAL A 665 0.97 27.17 23.04
CA VAL A 665 1.48 28.11 24.04
C VAL A 665 1.28 27.54 25.46
N THR A 666 2.04 26.52 25.85
CA THR A 666 1.99 25.96 27.22
C THR A 666 2.90 26.74 28.17
N ASN A 667 2.39 27.83 28.76
CA ASN A 667 3.08 28.55 29.85
C ASN A 667 2.53 28.18 31.23
N LEU A 668 2.25 26.88 31.46
CA LEU A 668 1.52 26.35 32.63
C LEU A 668 2.07 26.81 33.99
N ASN A 669 3.38 27.11 34.06
CA ASN A 669 4.06 27.50 35.30
C ASN A 669 4.16 29.02 35.51
N ARG A 670 3.71 29.85 34.55
CA ARG A 670 3.83 31.32 34.61
C ARG A 670 2.62 31.99 33.92
N PRO A 671 1.41 31.95 34.53
CA PRO A 671 0.23 32.61 33.95
C PRO A 671 0.49 34.10 33.69
N THR A 672 0.00 34.60 32.56
CA THR A 672 0.01 36.04 32.27
C THR A 672 -0.83 36.81 33.29
N PHE A 673 -1.97 36.24 33.69
CA PHE A 673 -2.89 36.85 34.65
C PHE A 673 -3.02 36.00 35.94
N PRO A 674 -2.82 36.58 37.14
CA PRO A 674 -2.88 35.84 38.40
C PRO A 674 -4.23 35.17 38.70
N ASP A 675 -5.32 35.64 38.10
CA ASP A 675 -6.68 35.11 38.26
C ASP A 675 -7.08 34.09 37.18
N VAL A 676 -6.14 33.70 36.31
CA VAL A 676 -6.32 32.65 35.30
C VAL A 676 -5.32 31.53 35.60
N VAL A 677 -5.63 30.73 36.62
CA VAL A 677 -4.74 29.65 37.11
C VAL A 677 -5.06 28.34 36.39
N TYR A 678 -4.03 27.60 35.99
CA TYR A 678 -4.19 26.25 35.46
C TYR A 678 -4.67 25.29 36.56
N GLY A 679 -5.88 24.75 36.41
CA GLY A 679 -6.54 23.88 37.38
C GLY A 679 -6.59 22.40 36.97
N GLY A 680 -5.76 21.95 36.03
CA GLY A 680 -5.82 20.58 35.45
C GLY A 680 -6.80 20.43 34.28
N GLN A 681 -7.30 21.54 33.72
CA GLN A 681 -8.11 21.60 32.51
C GLN A 681 -7.61 22.78 31.67
N LEU A 682 -7.65 22.62 30.33
CA LEU A 682 -7.16 23.65 29.40
C LEU A 682 -8.00 24.93 29.45
N TYR A 683 -9.31 24.82 29.66
CA TYR A 683 -10.19 25.99 29.75
C TYR A 683 -10.32 26.50 31.21
N PRO A 684 -10.20 27.82 31.47
CA PRO A 684 -9.99 28.91 30.50
C PRO A 684 -8.52 29.23 30.21
N PHE A 685 -7.58 28.59 30.91
CA PHE A 685 -6.14 28.94 30.92
C PHE A 685 -5.54 29.10 29.53
N ASP A 686 -5.54 28.02 28.75
CA ASP A 686 -4.84 27.90 27.47
C ASP A 686 -5.33 28.94 26.45
N TYR A 687 -6.65 29.05 26.31
CA TYR A 687 -7.27 30.03 25.41
C TYR A 687 -7.02 31.49 25.80
N VAL A 688 -6.80 31.77 27.09
CA VAL A 688 -6.47 33.13 27.52
C VAL A 688 -5.00 33.42 27.25
N GLU A 689 -4.08 32.48 27.52
CA GLU A 689 -2.65 32.64 27.20
C GLU A 689 -2.44 32.78 25.68
N GLU A 690 -3.13 31.98 24.87
CA GLU A 690 -3.11 32.10 23.41
C GLU A 690 -3.65 33.45 22.95
N ALA A 691 -4.80 33.88 23.50
CA ALA A 691 -5.36 35.19 23.17
C ALA A 691 -4.43 36.35 23.59
N VAL A 692 -3.58 36.17 24.61
CA VAL A 692 -2.54 37.15 24.98
C VAL A 692 -1.42 37.14 23.95
N ALA A 693 -0.90 35.97 23.59
CA ALA A 693 0.20 35.81 22.63
C ALA A 693 -0.15 36.45 21.28
N GLN A 694 -1.40 36.30 20.84
CA GLN A 694 -1.94 36.89 19.61
C GLN A 694 -2.36 38.36 19.76
N GLY A 695 -2.15 38.98 20.93
CA GLY A 695 -2.54 40.37 21.19
C GLY A 695 -4.05 40.64 21.21
N ILE A 696 -4.89 39.60 21.23
CA ILE A 696 -6.36 39.69 21.25
C ILE A 696 -6.82 40.27 22.59
N VAL A 697 -6.21 39.84 23.71
CA VAL A 697 -6.54 40.32 25.06
C VAL A 697 -5.34 40.89 25.80
N SER A 698 -5.60 41.85 26.70
CA SER A 698 -4.56 42.54 27.48
C SER A 698 -4.91 42.69 28.97
N GLY A 699 -5.99 42.05 29.43
CA GLY A 699 -6.49 42.18 30.81
C GLY A 699 -7.02 43.57 31.18
N TYR A 700 -7.31 43.75 32.46
CA TYR A 700 -7.69 45.00 33.11
C TYR A 700 -6.46 45.77 33.59
N SER A 701 -6.63 47.07 33.85
CA SER A 701 -5.55 47.94 34.34
C SER A 701 -5.01 47.58 35.72
N ASN A 702 -5.73 46.76 36.49
CA ASN A 702 -5.30 46.23 37.78
C ASN A 702 -4.45 44.94 37.66
N GLY A 703 -4.15 44.49 36.43
CA GLY A 703 -3.34 43.30 36.16
C GLY A 703 -4.11 41.97 36.17
N LEU A 704 -5.44 41.99 36.28
CA LEU A 704 -6.30 40.79 36.23
C LEU A 704 -6.95 40.61 34.86
N PHE A 705 -7.39 39.40 34.53
CA PHE A 705 -8.17 39.14 33.32
C PHE A 705 -9.69 39.24 33.53
N GLY A 706 -10.19 38.76 34.67
CA GLY A 706 -11.60 38.59 34.98
C GLY A 706 -12.26 37.49 34.14
N PRO A 707 -11.83 36.21 34.21
CA PRO A 707 -12.31 35.17 33.28
C PRO A 707 -13.82 34.93 33.33
N TYR A 708 -14.43 35.15 34.51
CA TYR A 708 -15.86 34.89 34.77
C TYR A 708 -16.73 36.15 34.83
N ASP A 709 -16.14 37.32 34.52
CA ASP A 709 -16.90 38.55 34.40
C ASP A 709 -17.67 38.54 33.08
N ASP A 710 -18.86 39.15 33.10
CA ASP A 710 -19.64 39.37 31.89
C ASP A 710 -18.92 40.39 31.00
N ILE A 711 -18.82 40.08 29.70
CA ILE A 711 -18.15 40.98 28.76
C ILE A 711 -19.10 42.10 28.32
N THR A 712 -18.58 43.32 28.27
CA THR A 712 -19.31 44.46 27.70
C THR A 712 -19.22 44.47 26.17
N ARG A 713 -20.18 45.13 25.50
CA ARG A 713 -20.17 45.27 24.02
C ARG A 713 -18.87 45.87 23.50
N ILE A 714 -18.31 46.89 24.16
CA ILE A 714 -17.06 47.51 23.72
C ILE A 714 -15.85 46.57 23.87
N GLN A 715 -15.80 45.78 24.93
CA GLN A 715 -14.75 44.79 25.12
C GLN A 715 -14.81 43.68 24.08
N LEU A 716 -16.01 43.21 23.74
CA LEU A 716 -16.21 42.25 22.64
C LEU A 716 -15.68 42.82 21.32
N ILE A 717 -16.06 44.05 20.96
CA ILE A 717 -15.62 44.69 19.72
C ILE A 717 -14.08 44.77 19.66
N ARG A 718 -13.41 45.18 20.74
CA ARG A 718 -11.94 45.21 20.78
C ARG A 718 -11.33 43.84 20.50
N MET A 719 -11.83 42.80 21.14
CA MET A 719 -11.31 41.44 20.98
C MET A 719 -11.47 40.97 19.52
N VAL A 720 -12.64 41.18 18.92
CA VAL A 720 -12.90 40.73 17.53
C VAL A 720 -12.09 41.52 16.52
N VAL A 721 -12.00 42.84 16.66
CA VAL A 721 -11.20 43.69 15.74
C VAL A 721 -9.72 43.35 15.82
N ARG A 722 -9.19 43.04 17.01
CA ARG A 722 -7.81 42.61 17.18
C ARG A 722 -7.58 41.23 16.58
N ALA A 723 -8.46 40.27 16.88
CA ALA A 723 -8.36 38.91 16.36
C ALA A 723 -8.45 38.85 14.82
N ALA A 724 -9.30 39.69 14.21
CA ALA A 724 -9.41 39.73 12.76
C ALA A 724 -8.22 40.43 12.08
N GLY A 725 -7.42 41.21 12.81
CA GLY A 725 -6.16 41.79 12.33
C GLY A 725 -6.28 42.51 10.98
N ASP A 726 -5.43 42.09 10.04
CA ASP A 726 -5.32 42.66 8.68
C ASP A 726 -6.48 42.29 7.76
N ALA A 727 -7.36 41.36 8.15
CA ALA A 727 -8.56 41.03 7.38
C ALA A 727 -9.59 42.18 7.36
N LEU A 728 -9.49 43.12 8.29
CA LEU A 728 -10.38 44.27 8.37
C LEU A 728 -9.77 45.49 7.66
N THR A 729 -10.52 46.06 6.72
CA THR A 729 -10.11 47.26 5.99
C THR A 729 -10.12 48.50 6.90
N GLU A 730 -9.09 49.34 6.81
CA GLU A 730 -9.07 50.61 7.55
C GLU A 730 -10.13 51.60 7.01
N PRO A 731 -10.87 52.31 7.89
CA PRO A 731 -11.82 53.31 7.46
C PRO A 731 -11.10 54.54 6.86
N PRO A 732 -11.71 55.23 5.88
CA PRO A 732 -11.14 56.45 5.32
C PRO A 732 -11.00 57.55 6.38
N ALA A 733 -10.03 58.44 6.20
CA ALA A 733 -9.79 59.56 7.11
C ALA A 733 -11.06 60.42 7.29
N GLY A 734 -11.45 60.66 8.54
CA GLY A 734 -12.66 61.42 8.87
C GLY A 734 -13.96 60.61 8.82
N TYR A 735 -13.91 59.28 8.70
CA TYR A 735 -15.08 58.42 8.77
C TYR A 735 -15.86 58.64 10.08
N ASN A 736 -17.13 59.03 9.95
CA ASN A 736 -18.02 59.24 11.07
C ASN A 736 -18.88 57.98 11.28
N THR A 737 -18.74 57.35 12.44
CA THR A 737 -19.50 56.15 12.82
C THR A 737 -20.99 56.43 13.05
N GLY A 738 -21.35 57.68 13.32
CA GLY A 738 -22.69 58.09 13.72
C GLY A 738 -23.03 57.81 15.19
N PHE A 739 -22.15 57.16 15.94
CA PHE A 739 -22.36 56.88 17.36
C PHE A 739 -21.88 58.02 18.25
N ILE A 740 -22.73 58.49 19.16
CA ILE A 740 -22.43 59.62 20.05
C ILE A 740 -21.87 59.23 21.42
N ASP A 741 -21.86 57.94 21.72
CA ASP A 741 -21.55 57.36 23.03
C ASP A 741 -20.32 56.43 23.02
N ILE A 742 -19.42 56.59 22.04
CA ILE A 742 -18.16 55.83 21.99
C ILE A 742 -17.26 56.24 23.17
N PRO A 743 -16.74 55.29 23.96
CA PRO A 743 -15.80 55.61 25.03
C PRO A 743 -14.51 56.25 24.49
N LEU A 744 -13.95 57.18 25.26
CA LEU A 744 -12.71 57.85 24.92
C LEU A 744 -11.57 56.83 24.76
N GLY A 745 -10.91 56.83 23.61
CA GLY A 745 -9.83 55.91 23.25
C GLY A 745 -10.27 54.68 22.43
N ASP A 746 -11.56 54.48 22.20
CA ASP A 746 -12.10 53.39 21.36
C ASP A 746 -12.57 53.83 19.97
N GLU A 747 -12.41 55.11 19.62
CA GLU A 747 -12.96 55.70 18.40
C GLU A 747 -12.46 54.98 17.15
N ALA A 748 -11.16 54.66 17.09
CA ALA A 748 -10.56 53.95 15.96
C ALA A 748 -11.07 52.51 15.84
N VAL A 749 -11.16 51.79 16.95
CA VAL A 749 -11.61 50.39 16.98
C VAL A 749 -13.09 50.29 16.58
N VAL A 750 -13.93 51.19 17.09
CA VAL A 750 -15.36 51.23 16.73
C VAL A 750 -15.54 51.69 15.29
N ALA A 751 -14.74 52.65 14.81
CA ALA A 751 -14.76 53.07 13.41
C ALA A 751 -14.40 51.92 12.46
N LYS A 752 -13.32 51.18 12.77
CA LYS A 752 -12.90 50.01 11.99
C LYS A 752 -13.97 48.92 12.02
N ALA A 753 -14.53 48.61 13.19
CA ALA A 753 -15.63 47.64 13.30
C ALA A 753 -16.88 48.07 12.50
N LYS A 754 -17.26 49.35 12.57
CA LYS A 754 -18.47 49.85 11.90
C LYS A 754 -18.30 49.90 10.39
N TYR A 755 -17.13 50.33 9.91
CA TYR A 755 -16.80 50.42 8.49
C TYR A 755 -16.82 49.06 7.81
N ASN A 756 -16.28 48.04 8.48
CA ASN A 756 -16.31 46.65 8.00
C ASN A 756 -17.65 45.94 8.28
N GLY A 757 -18.68 46.67 8.72
CA GLY A 757 -20.03 46.10 8.92
C GLY A 757 -20.15 45.14 10.10
N LEU A 758 -19.16 45.06 11.00
CA LEU A 758 -19.21 44.17 12.16
C LEU A 758 -20.30 44.60 13.15
N VAL A 759 -20.49 45.91 13.38
CA VAL A 759 -21.41 46.42 14.40
C VAL A 759 -22.59 47.23 13.84
N SER A 760 -23.79 46.95 14.36
CA SER A 760 -24.94 47.85 14.34
C SER A 760 -25.18 48.37 15.76
N GLY A 761 -25.41 49.69 15.90
CA GLY A 761 -25.60 50.31 17.21
C GLY A 761 -26.82 49.74 17.93
N ALA A 762 -26.89 49.96 19.25
CA ALA A 762 -28.12 49.70 20.01
C ALA A 762 -29.29 50.55 19.48
N THR A 763 -29.00 51.75 18.96
CA THR A 763 -29.90 52.57 18.16
C THR A 763 -29.15 53.11 16.93
N PRO A 764 -29.80 53.86 16.01
CA PRO A 764 -29.10 54.51 14.90
C PRO A 764 -27.95 55.43 15.31
N THR A 765 -27.95 55.95 16.54
CA THR A 765 -26.95 56.92 17.03
C THR A 765 -26.22 56.49 18.30
N THR A 766 -26.50 55.33 18.86
CA THR A 766 -25.86 54.85 20.10
C THR A 766 -25.36 53.42 19.97
N LEU A 767 -24.19 53.14 20.54
CA LEU A 767 -23.54 51.83 20.58
C LEU A 767 -23.96 51.02 21.82
N ASP A 768 -24.27 51.72 22.92
CA ASP A 768 -24.42 51.19 24.28
C ASP A 768 -23.19 50.37 24.72
N PRO A 769 -22.00 51.01 24.84
CA PRO A 769 -20.73 50.31 24.95
C PRO A 769 -20.57 49.45 26.21
N TYR A 770 -21.26 49.81 27.28
CA TYR A 770 -21.14 49.16 28.59
C TYR A 770 -22.22 48.12 28.86
N ALA A 771 -23.21 47.96 27.98
CA ALA A 771 -24.17 46.87 28.10
C ALA A 771 -23.46 45.51 27.96
N THR A 772 -23.96 44.54 28.74
CA THR A 772 -23.51 43.16 28.67
C THR A 772 -23.79 42.57 27.29
N ALA A 773 -22.76 42.00 26.66
CA ALA A 773 -22.93 41.27 25.41
C ALA A 773 -23.51 39.88 25.70
N THR A 774 -24.31 39.39 24.76
CA THR A 774 -24.92 38.06 24.84
C THR A 774 -24.18 37.08 23.94
N ARG A 775 -24.42 35.78 24.13
CA ARG A 775 -23.87 34.72 23.25
C ARG A 775 -24.21 34.94 21.78
N GLY A 776 -25.43 35.39 21.48
CA GLY A 776 -25.86 35.75 20.13
C GLY A 776 -25.11 36.95 19.54
N HIS A 777 -24.78 37.97 20.36
CA HIS A 777 -23.95 39.08 19.92
C HIS A 777 -22.52 38.63 19.56
N VAL A 778 -21.93 37.73 20.36
CA VAL A 778 -20.60 37.16 20.06
C VAL A 778 -20.66 36.37 18.77
N ALA A 779 -21.67 35.50 18.61
CA ALA A 779 -21.84 34.71 17.40
C ALA A 779 -21.94 35.62 16.16
N GLN A 780 -22.78 36.65 16.22
CA GLN A 780 -22.94 37.58 15.11
C GLN A 780 -21.65 38.31 14.75
N LEU A 781 -20.93 38.83 15.75
CA LEU A 781 -19.71 39.60 15.51
C LEU A 781 -18.59 38.73 14.93
N MET A 782 -18.45 37.50 15.43
CA MET A 782 -17.47 36.54 14.94
C MET A 782 -17.81 36.03 13.54
N TYR A 783 -19.08 35.69 13.29
CA TYR A 783 -19.54 35.33 11.95
C TYR A 783 -19.24 36.45 10.95
N SER A 784 -19.59 37.70 11.28
CA SER A 784 -19.33 38.85 10.42
C SER A 784 -17.84 39.08 10.17
N ALA A 785 -16.96 38.78 11.12
CA ALA A 785 -15.51 38.86 10.91
C ALA A 785 -15.00 37.73 10.00
N LEU A 786 -15.48 36.50 10.19
CA LEU A 786 -15.04 35.33 9.41
C LEU A 786 -15.44 35.39 7.94
N VAL A 787 -16.59 35.98 7.60
CA VAL A 787 -17.02 36.10 6.20
C VAL A 787 -16.29 37.20 5.42
N LEU A 788 -15.43 37.98 6.10
CA LEU A 788 -14.58 39.00 5.48
C LEU A 788 -13.16 38.50 5.20
N GLN A 789 -12.78 37.35 5.78
CA GLN A 789 -11.58 36.59 5.44
C GLN A 789 -11.85 35.70 4.23
#